data_AF-A0A482WQW9-F1
#
_entry.id   AF-A0A482WQW9-F1
#
_cell.length_a   1.000
_cell.length_b   1.000
_cell.length_c   1.000
_cell.angle_alpha   90.00
_cell.angle_beta   90.00
_cell.angle_gamma   90.00
#
_symmetry.space_group_name_H-M   'P 1'
#
loop_
_entity.id
_entity.type
_entity.pdbx_description
1 polymer ?
#
loop_
_entity_poly.entity_id
_entity_poly.type
_entity_poly.pdbx_seq_one_letter_code
_entity_poly.pdbx_strand_id
1 'polypeptide(L)'
;MIISRFQILVLSFFIGSERFLAYSLTTEKRNLNGEELEKTINNAKAASQHKQLWNCQAESDSVSEQTTLVARMLRDGEKVLQKQITHHQLSTREDTVLVLGKTGSGKSSLIQFLTQNPKLQSKKVRSDTGEYIIDDEEKIGTSATESTTLYPELFNYNSSITFCDAPGFHDSRSSAHEIVSMAVMKSTISRFSTIKILLLENYSSLQYGLSKDNFINTLRRLNEFLINIDKYKDHIVLIATKMPFTYKMADDDSAIPELITEEMHIESILEFLSLTESSLAKKVTDNINRNENKFYNNVIKLLKSLQTRDKNGKAVRISVFRRPYKSGPLMNMPLLEKNKESLLKSIMNLNVVRVGKDDFDFPLSDKAKLYLQCLLKSVSDSYTNRINEVFFKLNEFVTQKIQSFNGYHQLLSDLESLCNALKDLSRNLDKTRNYDQLFEVIDNFISKFNIPLKYSQNSDTLVLSKYAGMLSNITDTSLHFTSSAMTHPLRQVIEFTEGKLKWYKTLNKYIEGLSSYNIQKNKTQIFSTIFHEGSTSIQDLMSLFMSITNDRNSKNLFEDDTKKWSELESVTKTMLQQNYIDCDVKGRLLVKGFLICIAEINSEDLVRSHCNNITVKEVAILAVETVFLDEDTIDMFRGVNMFIAAPKWEVIGQRRIVLSGQPGSEISAGNPYVANGKDGKPGLPGGNGGSFFGIGLQFLNGKSLRIESNGGRGGPGANGARGATGLAGKNASENLLLQNYITIYRGVETDDFKSSSSPQSFKVDFNDTICYLPIIFCNITARIEVITEYGECGSSGASGGLGGESGIGGLPGDQQLIELGDSSQIEMQNRNGDLGARGSMGDTGERGADGIGMICVLLDLEKSLFMHPHIPREKDWKWKCEKTNTTSPACNLCQKPDETAKYTSAGIVQPAARKPFQLGQSLLDYSYMLRTHSFHPIFNRLLTDFSKAVLQKDFSRQTGPFLFFFEEFRGMLRSVPSIK
;
A
#
# COMPACT_ATOMS: atom_id res chain seq x y z
N MET A 1 10.48 -39.43 -14.32
CA MET A 1 11.33 -39.96 -13.21
C MET A 1 12.06 -38.85 -12.44
N ILE A 2 11.42 -37.69 -12.21
CA ILE A 2 11.99 -36.53 -11.45
C ILE A 2 10.98 -36.00 -10.40
N ILE A 3 9.85 -36.66 -10.20
CA ILE A 3 8.82 -36.24 -9.21
C ILE A 3 8.97 -37.00 -7.87
N SER A 4 9.82 -38.03 -7.78
CA SER A 4 10.00 -38.84 -6.56
C SER A 4 11.16 -38.41 -5.64
N ARG A 5 11.98 -37.41 -6.01
CA ARG A 5 13.10 -36.94 -5.17
C ARG A 5 12.78 -35.71 -4.31
N PHE A 6 11.64 -35.06 -4.52
CA PHE A 6 11.23 -33.88 -3.73
C PHE A 6 10.52 -34.24 -2.41
N GLN A 7 9.94 -35.45 -2.30
CA GLN A 7 9.24 -35.89 -1.09
C GLN A 7 10.17 -36.47 0.00
N ILE A 8 11.41 -36.83 -0.34
CA ILE A 8 12.39 -37.38 0.63
C ILE A 8 13.22 -36.25 1.30
N LEU A 9 13.36 -35.08 0.66
CA LEU A 9 14.02 -33.90 1.23
C LEU A 9 13.13 -33.13 2.24
N VAL A 10 11.81 -33.20 2.10
CA VAL A 10 10.87 -32.53 3.02
C VAL A 10 10.70 -33.31 4.34
N LEU A 11 10.86 -34.64 4.35
CA LEU A 11 10.89 -35.44 5.58
C LEU A 11 12.20 -35.32 6.37
N SER A 12 13.29 -34.88 5.73
CA SER A 12 14.60 -34.68 6.39
C SER A 12 14.66 -33.37 7.18
N PHE A 13 13.79 -32.40 6.88
CA PHE A 13 13.70 -31.12 7.59
C PHE A 13 12.83 -31.18 8.86
N PHE A 14 11.91 -32.14 8.97
CA PHE A 14 11.06 -32.32 10.15
C PHE A 14 11.66 -33.22 11.24
N ILE A 15 12.76 -33.93 10.98
CA ILE A 15 13.49 -34.74 11.98
C ILE A 15 14.71 -33.96 12.54
N GLY A 16 15.00 -32.76 12.03
CA GLY A 16 16.16 -31.93 12.41
C GLY A 16 15.92 -30.91 13.53
N SER A 17 14.68 -30.64 13.96
CA SER A 17 14.39 -29.61 14.97
C SER A 17 14.10 -30.13 16.39
N GLU A 18 14.12 -31.45 16.62
CA GLU A 18 14.01 -32.03 17.98
C GLU A 18 15.36 -32.33 18.66
N ARG A 19 16.49 -31.82 18.14
CA ARG A 19 17.83 -32.08 18.70
C ARG A 19 18.59 -30.88 19.25
N PHE A 20 17.90 -29.82 19.68
CA PHE A 20 18.55 -28.65 20.29
C PHE A 20 18.18 -28.34 21.76
N LEU A 21 17.53 -29.27 22.48
CA LEU A 21 17.29 -29.16 23.93
C LEU A 21 17.61 -30.45 24.69
N ALA A 22 18.74 -31.09 24.38
CA ALA A 22 19.27 -32.18 25.20
C ALA A 22 20.79 -32.26 25.09
N TYR A 23 21.53 -31.42 25.83
CA TYR A 23 22.87 -31.75 26.33
C TYR A 23 23.32 -30.74 27.39
N SER A 24 23.17 -31.10 28.66
CA SER A 24 24.18 -30.84 29.70
C SER A 24 23.75 -31.61 30.94
N LEU A 25 24.37 -32.76 31.16
CA LEU A 25 24.58 -33.40 32.47
C LEU A 25 25.35 -34.70 32.22
N THR A 26 26.65 -34.57 31.95
CA THR A 26 27.58 -35.68 32.10
C THR A 26 28.00 -35.75 33.56
N THR A 27 27.51 -36.80 34.22
CA THR A 27 27.89 -37.28 35.54
C THR A 27 29.38 -37.61 35.63
N GLU A 28 30.08 -36.96 36.56
CA GLU A 28 31.40 -37.38 37.03
C GLU A 28 31.23 -38.07 38.39
N LYS A 29 31.46 -39.39 38.42
CA LYS A 29 31.51 -40.22 39.63
C LYS A 29 32.76 -39.87 40.44
N ARG A 30 32.59 -39.41 41.68
CA ARG A 30 33.61 -39.59 42.73
C ARG A 30 33.00 -40.30 43.93
N ASN A 31 33.57 -41.46 44.23
CA ASN A 31 33.40 -42.19 45.49
C ASN A 31 33.83 -41.31 46.66
N LEU A 32 33.07 -41.31 47.76
CA LEU A 32 33.57 -41.03 49.12
C LEU A 32 32.62 -41.65 50.16
N ASN A 33 33.20 -42.04 51.28
CA ASN A 33 32.81 -43.14 52.15
C ASN A 33 31.54 -42.90 53.00
N GLY A 34 30.85 -44.00 53.28
CA GLY A 34 29.80 -44.06 54.29
C GLY A 34 30.40 -44.16 55.68
N GLU A 35 30.21 -43.10 56.47
CA GLU A 35 30.19 -43.10 57.95
C GLU A 35 29.81 -41.71 58.50
N GLU A 36 29.68 -40.68 57.65
CA GLU A 36 29.24 -39.33 58.05
C GLU A 36 27.75 -39.04 57.79
N LEU A 37 26.97 -40.07 57.40
CA LEU A 37 25.54 -39.95 57.04
C LEU A 37 24.59 -39.98 58.25
N GLU A 38 25.01 -40.50 59.41
CA GLU A 38 24.11 -40.65 60.57
C GLU A 38 24.09 -39.44 61.53
N LYS A 39 25.10 -38.55 61.51
CA LYS A 39 25.11 -37.35 62.38
C LYS A 39 24.37 -36.15 61.79
N THR A 40 24.18 -36.11 60.46
CA THR A 40 23.49 -35.01 59.78
C THR A 40 21.95 -35.17 59.79
N ILE A 41 21.46 -36.40 60.02
CA ILE A 41 20.02 -36.72 60.05
C ILE A 41 19.31 -36.18 61.31
N ASN A 42 20.02 -35.99 62.43
CA ASN A 42 19.41 -35.50 63.67
C ASN A 42 19.36 -33.96 63.77
N ASN A 43 20.25 -33.23 63.10
CA ASN A 43 20.23 -31.77 63.08
C ASN A 43 19.35 -31.17 61.96
N ALA A 44 18.97 -31.96 60.95
CA ALA A 44 18.04 -31.55 59.89
C ALA A 44 16.55 -31.58 60.29
N LYS A 45 16.20 -32.18 61.44
CA LYS A 45 14.82 -32.23 61.95
C LYS A 45 14.34 -30.95 62.65
N ALA A 46 15.25 -30.05 63.02
CA ALA A 46 14.92 -28.78 63.69
C ALA A 46 14.87 -27.57 62.75
N ALA A 47 15.38 -27.68 61.51
CA ALA A 47 15.46 -26.58 60.55
C ALA A 47 14.57 -26.75 59.30
N SER A 48 13.80 -27.84 59.18
CA SER A 48 12.94 -28.12 58.01
C SER A 48 11.48 -27.64 58.14
N GLN A 49 11.13 -26.91 59.20
CA GLN A 49 9.76 -26.42 59.42
C GLN A 49 9.42 -25.08 58.74
N HIS A 50 10.31 -24.48 57.93
CA HIS A 50 9.95 -23.34 57.10
C HIS A 50 10.56 -23.43 55.70
N LYS A 51 9.69 -23.31 54.69
CA LYS A 51 9.93 -23.37 53.22
C LYS A 51 10.14 -24.77 52.61
N GLN A 52 9.07 -25.56 52.53
CA GLN A 52 8.85 -26.39 51.35
C GLN A 52 8.20 -25.52 50.26
N LEU A 53 9.00 -25.10 49.30
CA LEU A 53 8.55 -24.44 48.07
C LEU A 53 7.85 -25.51 47.21
N TRP A 54 6.52 -25.63 47.29
CA TRP A 54 5.78 -26.43 46.31
C TRP A 54 5.95 -25.78 44.94
N ASN A 55 6.75 -26.40 44.09
CA ASN A 55 6.84 -26.04 42.69
C ASN A 55 5.51 -26.48 42.07
N CYS A 56 4.69 -25.58 41.50
CA CYS A 56 3.44 -25.95 40.79
C CYS A 56 3.70 -26.79 39.51
N GLN A 57 4.84 -27.49 39.43
CA GLN A 57 5.24 -28.41 38.36
C GLN A 57 4.99 -29.85 38.81
N ALA A 58 3.93 -30.47 38.29
CA ALA A 58 3.92 -31.87 37.88
C ALA A 58 2.62 -32.16 37.10
N GLU A 59 2.79 -32.45 35.81
CA GLU A 59 1.82 -33.02 34.85
C GLU A 59 0.64 -32.10 34.46
N SER A 60 0.76 -31.52 33.25
CA SER A 60 -0.22 -30.63 32.60
C SER A 60 -1.64 -31.18 32.55
N ASP A 61 -1.78 -32.50 32.61
CA ASP A 61 -3.08 -33.18 32.53
C ASP A 61 -3.80 -33.16 33.88
N SER A 62 -3.08 -33.29 35.01
CA SER A 62 -3.70 -33.27 36.34
C SER A 62 -4.24 -31.89 36.72
N VAL A 63 -3.56 -30.80 36.33
CA VAL A 63 -3.96 -29.43 36.68
C VAL A 63 -5.07 -28.89 35.78
N SER A 64 -5.11 -29.29 34.50
CA SER A 64 -6.21 -28.96 33.59
C SER A 64 -7.53 -29.62 34.03
N GLU A 65 -7.47 -30.90 34.39
CA GLU A 65 -8.62 -31.63 34.95
C GLU A 65 -9.11 -31.03 36.26
N GLN A 66 -8.18 -30.66 37.15
CA GLN A 66 -8.49 -30.01 38.43
C GLN A 66 -9.09 -28.60 38.24
N THR A 67 -8.58 -27.82 37.28
CA THR A 67 -9.16 -26.52 36.91
C THR A 67 -10.56 -26.70 36.35
N THR A 68 -10.77 -27.72 35.52
CA THR A 68 -12.09 -28.08 34.95
C THR A 68 -13.07 -28.57 36.03
N LEU A 69 -12.57 -29.24 37.07
CA LEU A 69 -13.37 -29.68 38.21
C LEU A 69 -13.86 -28.51 39.07
N VAL A 70 -12.95 -27.64 39.51
CA VAL A 70 -13.27 -26.42 40.28
C VAL A 70 -14.23 -25.55 39.48
N ALA A 71 -13.95 -25.42 38.18
CA ALA A 71 -14.79 -24.75 37.22
C ALA A 71 -16.24 -25.24 37.21
N ARG A 72 -16.41 -26.56 37.04
CA ARG A 72 -17.71 -27.23 37.03
C ARG A 72 -18.45 -27.00 38.35
N MET A 73 -17.76 -27.19 39.48
CA MET A 73 -18.33 -27.01 40.82
C MET A 73 -18.78 -25.56 41.07
N LEU A 74 -17.98 -24.56 40.71
CA LEU A 74 -18.40 -23.14 40.82
C LEU A 74 -19.63 -22.85 39.95
N ARG A 75 -19.67 -23.39 38.72
CA ARG A 75 -20.83 -23.24 37.83
C ARG A 75 -22.09 -23.87 38.43
N ASP A 76 -21.97 -25.06 39.01
CA ASP A 76 -23.08 -25.74 39.65
C ASP A 76 -23.53 -25.02 40.92
N GLY A 77 -22.60 -24.48 41.72
CA GLY A 77 -22.88 -23.61 42.86
C GLY A 77 -23.63 -22.33 42.47
N GLU A 78 -23.24 -21.68 41.37
CA GLU A 78 -23.97 -20.51 40.85
C GLU A 78 -25.39 -20.88 40.39
N LYS A 79 -25.57 -22.01 39.70
CA LYS A 79 -26.91 -22.50 39.32
C LYS A 79 -27.78 -22.76 40.55
N VAL A 80 -27.20 -23.36 41.59
CA VAL A 80 -27.87 -23.59 42.87
C VAL A 80 -28.28 -22.26 43.49
N LEU A 81 -27.37 -21.29 43.56
CA LEU A 81 -27.65 -19.95 44.08
C LEU A 81 -28.78 -19.25 43.29
N GLN A 82 -28.70 -19.23 41.95
CA GLN A 82 -29.73 -18.61 41.10
C GLN A 82 -31.10 -19.29 41.23
N LYS A 83 -31.13 -20.62 41.31
CA LYS A 83 -32.36 -21.37 41.55
C LYS A 83 -32.95 -21.01 42.91
N GLN A 84 -32.13 -20.95 43.96
CA GLN A 84 -32.58 -20.56 45.29
C GLN A 84 -33.11 -19.11 45.31
N ILE A 85 -32.46 -18.17 44.62
CA ILE A 85 -32.93 -16.79 44.52
C ILE A 85 -34.30 -16.69 43.83
N THR A 86 -34.46 -17.39 42.70
CA THR A 86 -35.70 -17.35 41.91
C THR A 86 -36.86 -18.01 42.66
N HIS A 87 -36.59 -19.10 43.38
CA HIS A 87 -37.60 -19.91 44.05
C HIS A 87 -37.97 -19.39 45.46
N HIS A 88 -37.05 -18.72 46.16
CA HIS A 88 -37.29 -18.21 47.51
C HIS A 88 -37.65 -16.73 47.57
N GLN A 89 -37.66 -16.01 46.44
CA GLN A 89 -37.97 -14.58 46.35
C GLN A 89 -37.32 -13.77 47.48
N LEU A 90 -36.00 -13.94 47.71
CA LEU A 90 -35.23 -13.21 48.74
C LEU A 90 -35.57 -11.72 48.67
N SER A 91 -36.58 -11.33 49.43
CA SER A 91 -37.13 -9.99 49.42
C SER A 91 -36.28 -9.17 50.38
N THR A 92 -36.21 -7.87 50.18
CA THR A 92 -35.37 -6.95 50.97
C THR A 92 -35.78 -6.85 52.47
N ARG A 93 -36.62 -7.77 52.98
CA ARG A 93 -37.24 -7.76 54.32
C ARG A 93 -37.19 -9.10 55.08
N GLU A 94 -36.52 -10.14 54.59
CA GLU A 94 -36.44 -11.44 55.28
C GLU A 94 -35.25 -11.54 56.26
N ASP A 95 -35.52 -12.02 57.47
CA ASP A 95 -34.50 -12.32 58.48
C ASP A 95 -33.86 -13.69 58.22
N THR A 96 -32.54 -13.73 58.07
CA THR A 96 -31.83 -14.98 57.76
C THR A 96 -31.20 -15.60 59.01
N VAL A 97 -31.43 -16.89 59.24
CA VAL A 97 -30.76 -17.65 60.30
C VAL A 97 -29.60 -18.44 59.70
N LEU A 98 -28.39 -17.94 59.91
CA LEU A 98 -27.16 -18.55 59.44
C LEU A 98 -26.69 -19.66 60.39
N VAL A 99 -26.67 -20.91 59.91
CA VAL A 99 -26.31 -22.07 60.73
C VAL A 99 -24.86 -22.48 60.45
N LEU A 100 -23.99 -22.33 61.45
CA LEU A 100 -22.55 -22.56 61.37
C LEU A 100 -22.11 -23.71 62.28
N GLY A 101 -21.00 -24.35 61.94
CA GLY A 101 -20.42 -25.45 62.71
C GLY A 101 -19.62 -26.41 61.84
N LYS A 102 -18.86 -27.31 62.47
CA LYS A 102 -18.05 -28.32 61.76
C LYS A 102 -18.89 -29.28 60.93
N THR A 103 -18.26 -29.96 59.98
CA THR A 103 -18.88 -31.11 59.29
C THR A 103 -19.34 -32.14 60.33
N GLY A 104 -20.55 -32.66 60.15
CA GLY A 104 -21.14 -33.64 61.06
C GLY A 104 -21.66 -33.09 62.40
N SER A 105 -21.69 -31.77 62.62
CA SER A 105 -22.28 -31.16 63.84
C SER A 105 -23.82 -31.22 63.89
N GLY A 106 -24.49 -31.64 62.81
CA GLY A 106 -25.95 -31.80 62.75
C GLY A 106 -26.72 -30.60 62.21
N LYS A 107 -26.08 -29.72 61.42
CA LYS A 107 -26.70 -28.52 60.82
C LYS A 107 -27.92 -28.84 59.96
N SER A 108 -27.73 -29.65 58.92
CA SER A 108 -28.80 -30.07 58.01
C SER A 108 -29.91 -30.82 58.76
N SER A 109 -29.53 -31.70 59.71
CA SER A 109 -30.50 -32.42 60.53
C SER A 109 -31.35 -31.48 61.38
N LEU A 110 -30.75 -30.46 62.01
CA LEU A 110 -31.48 -29.47 62.79
C LEU A 110 -32.42 -28.66 61.90
N ILE A 111 -31.94 -28.13 60.78
CA ILE A 111 -32.76 -27.27 59.90
C ILE A 111 -33.95 -28.04 59.38
N GLN A 112 -33.74 -29.22 58.82
CA GLN A 112 -34.83 -30.06 58.30
C GLN A 112 -35.83 -30.45 59.40
N PHE A 113 -35.35 -30.66 60.63
CA PHE A 113 -36.20 -30.96 61.78
C PHE A 113 -37.07 -29.76 62.15
N LEU A 114 -36.49 -28.56 62.19
CA LEU A 114 -37.21 -27.32 62.46
C LEU A 114 -38.22 -26.97 61.36
N THR A 115 -37.89 -27.24 60.09
CA THR A 115 -38.76 -27.01 58.93
C THR A 115 -39.73 -28.16 58.67
N GLN A 116 -39.76 -29.18 59.53
CA GLN A 116 -40.72 -30.29 59.47
C GLN A 116 -40.66 -31.12 58.17
N ASN A 117 -39.46 -31.46 57.70
CA ASN A 117 -39.33 -32.33 56.53
C ASN A 117 -39.96 -33.72 56.81
N PRO A 118 -41.02 -34.14 56.07
CA PRO A 118 -41.71 -35.40 56.32
C PRO A 118 -40.84 -36.64 56.03
N LYS A 119 -39.74 -36.48 55.28
CA LYS A 119 -38.79 -37.57 55.00
C LYS A 119 -37.86 -37.90 56.16
N LEU A 120 -37.81 -37.08 57.22
CA LEU A 120 -36.91 -37.31 58.34
C LEU A 120 -37.30 -38.54 59.16
N GLN A 121 -36.39 -39.52 59.16
CA GLN A 121 -36.53 -40.75 59.91
C GLN A 121 -35.37 -40.95 60.88
N SER A 122 -35.68 -41.62 61.99
CA SER A 122 -34.71 -42.13 62.92
C SER A 122 -34.42 -43.59 62.59
N LYS A 123 -33.15 -43.92 62.35
CA LYS A 123 -32.67 -45.28 62.09
C LYS A 123 -31.76 -45.72 63.23
N LYS A 124 -31.94 -46.96 63.70
CA LYS A 124 -31.11 -47.54 64.76
C LYS A 124 -29.76 -47.97 64.16
N VAL A 125 -28.64 -47.54 64.73
CA VAL A 125 -27.29 -47.78 64.20
C VAL A 125 -26.88 -49.24 64.40
N ARG A 126 -27.12 -49.78 65.60
CA ARG A 126 -26.92 -51.19 65.95
C ARG A 126 -28.01 -51.67 66.90
N SER A 127 -28.37 -52.94 66.83
CA SER A 127 -29.47 -53.52 67.62
C SER A 127 -29.23 -53.49 69.14
N ASP A 128 -27.97 -53.49 69.57
CA ASP A 128 -27.51 -53.61 70.96
C ASP A 128 -27.12 -52.29 71.63
N THR A 129 -26.85 -51.22 70.87
CA THR A 129 -26.28 -49.97 71.45
C THR A 129 -27.31 -48.94 71.91
N GLY A 130 -28.57 -49.06 71.46
CA GLY A 130 -29.59 -48.02 71.70
C GLY A 130 -29.29 -46.69 71.00
N GLU A 131 -28.34 -46.67 70.06
CA GLU A 131 -27.98 -45.47 69.30
C GLU A 131 -28.86 -45.30 68.06
N TYR A 132 -29.35 -44.07 67.86
CA TYR A 132 -30.17 -43.67 66.73
C TYR A 132 -29.52 -42.52 65.97
N ILE A 133 -29.59 -42.59 64.64
CA ILE A 133 -29.17 -41.54 63.71
C ILE A 133 -30.39 -40.98 62.98
N ILE A 134 -30.29 -39.71 62.59
CA ILE A 134 -31.28 -39.03 61.76
C ILE A 134 -30.85 -39.22 60.31
N ASP A 135 -31.78 -39.64 59.46
CA ASP A 135 -31.59 -39.85 58.04
C ASP A 135 -32.80 -39.30 57.28
N ASP A 136 -32.58 -38.77 56.08
CA ASP A 136 -33.62 -38.30 55.15
C ASP A 136 -33.56 -39.04 53.80
N GLU A 137 -32.70 -40.07 53.70
CA GLU A 137 -32.44 -40.90 52.51
C GLU A 137 -31.82 -40.15 51.32
N GLU A 138 -31.53 -38.85 51.48
CA GLU A 138 -31.07 -37.98 50.39
C GLU A 138 -29.88 -37.10 50.80
N LYS A 139 -30.06 -36.18 51.76
CA LYS A 139 -29.11 -35.08 52.02
C LYS A 139 -28.35 -35.22 53.33
N ILE A 140 -28.86 -35.95 54.33
CA ILE A 140 -28.19 -36.14 55.61
C ILE A 140 -27.21 -37.30 55.49
N GLY A 141 -25.91 -36.99 55.48
CA GLY A 141 -24.87 -38.01 55.45
C GLY A 141 -24.92 -38.92 56.69
N THR A 142 -24.99 -40.23 56.45
CA THR A 142 -25.01 -41.26 57.51
C THR A 142 -23.60 -41.72 57.92
N SER A 143 -22.56 -41.33 57.17
CA SER A 143 -21.17 -41.62 57.49
C SER A 143 -20.54 -40.50 58.33
N ALA A 144 -19.66 -40.87 59.27
CA ALA A 144 -18.94 -39.91 60.12
C ALA A 144 -17.86 -39.10 59.36
N THR A 145 -17.59 -39.43 58.09
CA THR A 145 -16.40 -38.99 57.35
C THR A 145 -16.69 -38.20 56.07
N GLU A 146 -17.92 -38.23 55.52
CA GLU A 146 -18.23 -37.56 54.26
C GLU A 146 -19.24 -36.41 54.44
N SER A 147 -18.85 -35.20 54.04
CA SER A 147 -19.75 -34.03 54.00
C SER A 147 -20.62 -34.09 52.75
N THR A 148 -21.94 -34.07 52.90
CA THR A 148 -22.89 -34.00 51.78
C THR A 148 -23.10 -32.55 51.31
N THR A 149 -23.25 -31.59 52.24
CA THR A 149 -23.49 -30.16 51.94
C THR A 149 -22.23 -29.48 51.39
N LEU A 150 -22.19 -29.23 50.06
CA LEU A 150 -21.12 -28.46 49.39
C LEU A 150 -21.47 -26.99 49.20
N TYR A 151 -22.71 -26.71 48.83
CA TYR A 151 -23.21 -25.35 48.61
C TYR A 151 -24.14 -24.95 49.76
N PRO A 152 -24.21 -23.67 50.13
CA PRO A 152 -25.19 -23.20 51.09
C PRO A 152 -26.61 -23.46 50.57
N GLU A 153 -27.49 -23.93 51.44
CA GLU A 153 -28.90 -24.19 51.09
C GLU A 153 -29.84 -23.32 51.92
N LEU A 154 -30.81 -22.69 51.24
CA LEU A 154 -31.82 -21.85 51.86
C LEU A 154 -33.11 -22.64 52.07
N PHE A 155 -33.66 -22.60 53.28
CA PHE A 155 -34.90 -23.24 53.66
C PHE A 155 -35.85 -22.22 54.30
N ASN A 156 -36.98 -21.95 53.64
CA ASN A 156 -37.99 -21.05 54.19
C ASN A 156 -38.72 -21.75 55.34
N TYR A 157 -38.64 -21.17 56.53
CA TYR A 157 -39.43 -21.63 57.67
C TYR A 157 -40.83 -21.02 57.64
N ASN A 158 -40.92 -19.72 57.36
CA ASN A 158 -42.16 -19.00 57.11
C ASN A 158 -41.90 -17.82 56.14
N SER A 159 -42.87 -16.92 55.95
CA SER A 159 -42.75 -15.77 55.05
C SER A 159 -41.75 -14.68 55.49
N SER A 160 -41.18 -14.79 56.70
CA SER A 160 -40.30 -13.78 57.29
C SER A 160 -38.91 -14.31 57.67
N ILE A 161 -38.75 -15.63 57.78
CA ILE A 161 -37.54 -16.27 58.31
C ILE A 161 -37.07 -17.39 57.38
N THR A 162 -35.81 -17.29 57.00
CA THR A 162 -35.13 -18.24 56.12
C THR A 162 -33.89 -18.81 56.82
N PHE A 163 -33.78 -20.14 56.91
CA PHE A 163 -32.57 -20.80 57.41
C PHE A 163 -31.56 -20.97 56.27
N CYS A 164 -30.30 -20.65 56.54
CA CYS A 164 -29.18 -20.92 55.65
C CYS A 164 -28.33 -22.06 56.24
N ASP A 165 -28.41 -23.24 55.63
CA ASP A 165 -27.54 -24.38 55.93
C ASP A 165 -26.16 -24.13 55.33
N ALA A 166 -25.16 -23.83 56.17
CA ALA A 166 -23.80 -23.59 55.69
C ALA A 166 -23.04 -24.92 55.48
N PRO A 167 -22.09 -24.98 54.53
CA PRO A 167 -21.10 -26.03 54.51
C PRO A 167 -20.30 -26.06 55.83
N GLY A 168 -19.73 -27.21 56.19
CA GLY A 168 -18.90 -27.32 57.38
C GLY A 168 -17.64 -26.46 57.30
N PHE A 169 -17.16 -25.97 58.44
CA PHE A 169 -15.83 -25.34 58.51
C PHE A 169 -14.75 -26.32 58.04
N HIS A 170 -13.89 -25.86 57.12
CA HIS A 170 -12.84 -26.65 56.45
C HIS A 170 -13.35 -27.97 55.89
N ASP A 171 -13.98 -27.89 54.71
CA ASP A 171 -14.47 -29.05 53.99
C ASP A 171 -13.38 -30.13 53.89
N SER A 172 -13.65 -31.29 54.48
CA SER A 172 -12.70 -32.39 54.60
C SER A 172 -12.49 -33.15 53.29
N ARG A 173 -13.29 -32.87 52.24
CA ARG A 173 -13.24 -33.59 50.96
C ARG A 173 -11.99 -33.26 50.14
N SER A 174 -11.75 -31.98 49.85
CA SER A 174 -10.51 -31.51 49.22
C SER A 174 -10.38 -29.99 49.26
N SER A 175 -9.18 -29.47 48.96
CA SER A 175 -8.92 -28.03 48.81
C SER A 175 -9.79 -27.38 47.74
N ALA A 176 -10.14 -28.10 46.67
CA ALA A 176 -11.08 -27.63 45.65
C ALA A 176 -12.48 -27.41 46.23
N HIS A 177 -13.01 -28.38 46.99
CA HIS A 177 -14.32 -28.25 47.63
C HIS A 177 -14.35 -27.11 48.66
N GLU A 178 -13.27 -26.91 49.41
CA GLU A 178 -13.14 -25.80 50.36
C GLU A 178 -13.18 -24.43 49.65
N ILE A 179 -12.41 -24.24 48.57
CA ILE A 179 -12.42 -23.00 47.79
C ILE A 179 -13.81 -22.72 47.22
N VAL A 180 -14.43 -23.73 46.61
CA VAL A 180 -15.75 -23.60 45.99
C VAL A 180 -16.81 -23.27 47.05
N SER A 181 -16.86 -24.04 48.14
CA SER A 181 -17.86 -23.84 49.19
C SER A 181 -17.73 -22.45 49.82
N MET A 182 -16.51 -21.97 50.09
CA MET A 182 -16.27 -20.62 50.60
C MET A 182 -16.60 -19.52 49.58
N ALA A 183 -16.27 -19.70 48.29
CA ALA A 183 -16.61 -18.75 47.23
C ALA A 183 -18.14 -18.57 47.10
N VAL A 184 -18.88 -19.68 47.11
CA VAL A 184 -20.34 -19.67 47.04
C VAL A 184 -20.91 -19.11 48.33
N MET A 185 -20.37 -19.47 49.51
CA MET A 185 -20.79 -18.90 50.79
C MET A 185 -20.67 -17.37 50.83
N LYS A 186 -19.54 -16.82 50.34
CA LYS A 186 -19.35 -15.37 50.22
C LYS A 186 -20.39 -14.73 49.34
N SER A 187 -20.66 -15.34 48.19
CA SER A 187 -21.68 -14.87 47.24
C SER A 187 -23.10 -14.92 47.84
N THR A 188 -23.41 -15.95 48.63
CA THR A 188 -24.70 -16.09 49.32
C THR A 188 -24.87 -15.06 50.44
N ILE A 189 -23.90 -14.94 51.36
CA ILE A 189 -23.99 -14.03 52.51
C ILE A 189 -24.03 -12.56 52.08
N SER A 190 -23.35 -12.20 50.99
CA SER A 190 -23.35 -10.82 50.46
C SER A 190 -24.75 -10.29 50.10
N ARG A 191 -25.75 -11.18 50.03
CA ARG A 191 -27.15 -10.86 49.72
C ARG A 191 -28.03 -10.74 50.96
N PHE A 192 -27.55 -11.17 52.14
CA PHE A 192 -28.31 -11.10 53.38
C PHE A 192 -28.32 -9.67 53.91
N SER A 193 -29.48 -9.19 54.35
CA SER A 193 -29.64 -7.85 54.92
C SER A 193 -29.52 -7.87 56.45
N THR A 194 -30.16 -8.85 57.08
CA THR A 194 -30.16 -9.11 58.51
C THR A 194 -29.89 -10.59 58.78
N ILE A 195 -29.14 -10.89 59.84
CA ILE A 195 -28.87 -12.27 60.24
C ILE A 195 -29.04 -12.54 61.74
N LYS A 196 -29.29 -13.80 62.05
CA LYS A 196 -29.08 -14.49 63.34
C LYS A 196 -28.07 -15.60 63.11
N ILE A 197 -27.24 -15.94 64.09
CA ILE A 197 -26.25 -17.00 63.93
C ILE A 197 -26.53 -18.15 64.91
N LEU A 198 -26.63 -19.37 64.38
CA LEU A 198 -26.66 -20.61 65.18
C LEU A 198 -25.31 -21.29 65.08
N LEU A 199 -24.60 -21.40 66.20
CA LEU A 199 -23.35 -22.13 66.29
C LEU A 199 -23.66 -23.54 66.81
N LEU A 200 -23.47 -24.56 65.99
CA LEU A 200 -23.72 -25.95 66.37
C LEU A 200 -22.42 -26.65 66.75
N GLU A 201 -22.43 -27.30 67.90
CA GLU A 201 -21.34 -28.13 68.40
C GLU A 201 -21.87 -29.44 68.98
N ASN A 202 -21.12 -30.53 68.84
CA ASN A 202 -21.51 -31.80 69.45
C ASN A 202 -21.47 -31.66 70.98
N TYR A 203 -22.51 -32.15 71.67
CA TYR A 203 -22.59 -32.09 73.13
C TYR A 203 -21.35 -32.68 73.82
N SER A 204 -20.77 -33.78 73.29
CA SER A 204 -19.53 -34.38 73.83
C SER A 204 -18.29 -33.47 73.76
N SER A 205 -18.27 -32.47 72.88
CA SER A 205 -17.20 -31.47 72.79
C SER A 205 -17.39 -30.29 73.76
N LEU A 206 -18.54 -30.21 74.42
CA LEU A 206 -18.89 -29.22 75.44
C LEU A 206 -18.84 -29.81 76.86
N GLN A 207 -18.08 -30.89 77.04
CA GLN A 207 -17.93 -31.60 78.32
C GLN A 207 -16.45 -31.69 78.72
N TYR A 208 -16.22 -31.82 80.03
CA TYR A 208 -14.89 -31.99 80.58
C TYR A 208 -14.32 -33.38 80.27
N GLY A 209 -13.04 -33.46 79.88
CA GLY A 209 -12.27 -34.71 79.82
C GLY A 209 -12.21 -35.46 78.47
N LEU A 210 -13.09 -35.19 77.50
CA LEU A 210 -13.18 -36.01 76.28
C LEU A 210 -12.55 -35.41 75.01
N SER A 211 -12.40 -34.09 74.89
CA SER A 211 -11.58 -33.45 73.83
C SER A 211 -11.45 -31.93 74.02
N LYS A 212 -10.44 -31.44 74.74
CA LYS A 212 -10.30 -30.01 75.05
C LYS A 212 -10.13 -29.10 73.81
N ASP A 213 -9.54 -29.61 72.73
CA ASP A 213 -9.19 -28.79 71.57
C ASP A 213 -10.34 -28.63 70.56
N ASN A 214 -11.38 -29.47 70.64
CA ASN A 214 -12.42 -29.49 69.62
C ASN A 214 -13.25 -28.20 69.61
N PHE A 215 -13.81 -27.78 70.75
CA PHE A 215 -14.62 -26.57 70.78
C PHE A 215 -13.79 -25.29 70.53
N ILE A 216 -12.57 -25.22 71.07
CA ILE A 216 -11.65 -24.09 70.81
C ILE A 216 -11.36 -23.96 69.30
N ASN A 217 -11.17 -25.07 68.58
CA ASN A 217 -11.00 -25.03 67.14
C ASN A 217 -12.23 -24.48 66.42
N THR A 218 -13.44 -24.82 66.86
CA THR A 218 -14.68 -24.24 66.32
C THR A 218 -14.76 -22.73 66.56
N LEU A 219 -14.40 -22.28 67.77
CA LEU A 219 -14.36 -20.85 68.11
C LEU A 219 -13.29 -20.10 67.32
N ARG A 220 -12.15 -20.73 67.02
CA ARG A 220 -11.12 -20.19 66.14
C ARG A 220 -11.65 -19.94 64.74
N ARG A 221 -12.34 -20.93 64.16
CA ARG A 221 -12.92 -20.78 62.82
C ARG A 221 -14.02 -19.73 62.78
N LEU A 222 -14.86 -19.68 63.81
CA LEU A 222 -15.86 -18.63 63.94
C LEU A 222 -15.24 -17.24 64.04
N ASN A 223 -14.15 -17.07 64.79
CA ASN A 223 -13.45 -15.79 64.92
C ASN A 223 -12.72 -15.39 63.63
N GLU A 224 -12.18 -16.35 62.87
CA GLU A 224 -11.61 -16.09 61.56
C GLU A 224 -12.70 -15.69 60.56
N PHE A 225 -13.89 -16.31 60.64
CA PHE A 225 -15.03 -16.01 59.79
C PHE A 225 -15.72 -14.66 60.13
N LEU A 226 -15.83 -14.30 61.41
CA LEU A 226 -16.44 -13.05 61.88
C LEU A 226 -15.35 -12.00 62.15
N ILE A 227 -15.12 -11.10 61.20
CA ILE A 227 -14.09 -10.05 61.32
C ILE A 227 -14.33 -9.18 62.56
N ASN A 228 -15.60 -8.88 62.85
CA ASN A 228 -16.01 -8.06 63.98
C ASN A 228 -16.88 -8.85 64.97
N ILE A 229 -16.25 -9.66 65.82
CA ILE A 229 -16.97 -10.45 66.85
C ILE A 229 -17.84 -9.59 67.78
N ASP A 230 -17.44 -8.34 68.06
CA ASP A 230 -18.17 -7.46 68.98
C ASP A 230 -19.55 -7.09 68.44
N LYS A 231 -19.69 -6.99 67.12
CA LYS A 231 -20.96 -6.75 66.45
C LYS A 231 -21.90 -7.95 66.49
N TYR A 232 -21.36 -9.18 66.46
CA TYR A 232 -22.15 -10.40 66.27
C TYR A 232 -22.31 -11.27 67.51
N LYS A 233 -21.44 -11.15 68.53
CA LYS A 233 -21.47 -11.97 69.74
C LYS A 233 -22.86 -12.00 70.38
N ASP A 234 -23.59 -10.87 70.30
CA ASP A 234 -24.90 -10.71 70.91
C ASP A 234 -26.07 -11.33 70.13
N HIS A 235 -25.76 -11.86 68.94
CA HIS A 235 -26.68 -12.42 67.96
C HIS A 235 -26.33 -13.87 67.60
N ILE A 236 -25.60 -14.56 68.49
CA ILE A 236 -25.21 -15.96 68.37
C ILE A 236 -25.89 -16.79 69.46
N VAL A 237 -26.46 -17.93 69.08
CA VAL A 237 -26.93 -19.00 69.97
C VAL A 237 -26.08 -20.25 69.76
N LEU A 238 -25.60 -20.85 70.85
CA LEU A 238 -24.92 -22.15 70.85
C LEU A 238 -25.96 -23.27 70.95
N ILE A 239 -25.98 -24.19 69.99
CA ILE A 239 -26.83 -25.38 70.02
C ILE A 239 -25.94 -26.61 70.22
N ALA A 240 -26.08 -27.24 71.39
CA ALA A 240 -25.42 -28.50 71.68
C ALA A 240 -26.20 -29.66 71.06
N THR A 241 -25.66 -30.24 70.00
CA THR A 241 -26.34 -31.29 69.23
C THR A 241 -25.97 -32.68 69.71
N LYS A 242 -26.71 -33.68 69.22
CA LYS A 242 -26.48 -35.09 69.53
C LYS A 242 -26.52 -35.37 71.03
N MET A 243 -27.40 -34.67 71.75
CA MET A 243 -27.55 -34.83 73.19
C MET A 243 -28.16 -36.20 73.51
N PRO A 244 -27.52 -37.04 74.35
CA PRO A 244 -28.04 -38.35 74.72
C PRO A 244 -29.18 -38.25 75.74
N PHE A 245 -29.97 -39.32 75.89
CA PHE A 245 -30.84 -39.50 77.05
C PHE A 245 -30.00 -40.08 78.19
N THR A 246 -29.81 -39.30 79.24
CA THR A 246 -29.04 -39.71 80.41
C THR A 246 -29.92 -39.67 81.65
N TYR A 247 -29.74 -40.67 82.51
CA TYR A 247 -30.40 -40.76 83.80
C TYR A 247 -29.37 -40.52 84.89
N LYS A 248 -29.73 -39.74 85.89
CA LYS A 248 -28.98 -39.62 87.13
C LYS A 248 -29.44 -40.73 88.06
N MET A 249 -28.50 -41.57 88.49
CA MET A 249 -28.74 -42.48 89.61
C MET A 249 -28.66 -41.66 90.90
N ALA A 250 -29.60 -41.87 91.80
CA ALA A 250 -29.45 -41.36 93.16
C ALA A 250 -28.35 -42.16 93.87
N ASP A 251 -27.70 -41.57 94.87
CA ASP A 251 -26.69 -42.24 95.69
C ASP A 251 -27.30 -43.33 96.62
N ASP A 252 -28.63 -43.49 96.59
CA ASP A 252 -29.40 -44.51 97.30
C ASP A 252 -29.88 -45.57 96.30
N ASP A 253 -29.50 -46.83 96.53
CA ASP A 253 -29.79 -48.00 95.68
C ASP A 253 -31.30 -48.26 95.47
N SER A 254 -32.17 -47.60 96.24
CA SER A 254 -33.63 -47.77 96.19
C SER A 254 -34.38 -46.68 95.39
N ALA A 255 -33.70 -45.65 94.90
CA ALA A 255 -34.33 -44.54 94.20
C ALA A 255 -34.42 -44.72 92.67
N ILE A 256 -35.56 -44.32 92.10
CA ILE A 256 -35.84 -44.42 90.66
C ILE A 256 -34.86 -43.50 89.90
N PRO A 257 -34.19 -43.97 88.84
CA PRO A 257 -33.31 -43.13 88.03
C PRO A 257 -34.04 -41.89 87.48
N GLU A 258 -33.54 -40.70 87.80
CA GLU A 258 -34.14 -39.44 87.36
C GLU A 258 -33.60 -39.06 85.97
N LEU A 259 -34.48 -38.76 85.01
CA LEU A 259 -34.04 -38.30 83.69
C LEU A 259 -33.42 -36.90 83.79
N ILE A 260 -32.19 -36.74 83.30
CA ILE A 260 -31.54 -35.44 83.26
C ILE A 260 -32.30 -34.51 82.29
N THR A 261 -32.78 -33.39 82.81
CA THR A 261 -33.57 -32.39 82.07
C THR A 261 -32.71 -31.58 81.11
N GLU A 262 -33.33 -30.87 80.16
CA GLU A 262 -32.59 -29.98 79.25
C GLU A 262 -31.87 -28.88 80.02
N GLU A 263 -32.54 -28.31 81.02
CA GLU A 263 -31.99 -27.29 81.91
C GLU A 263 -30.72 -27.77 82.62
N MET A 264 -30.69 -29.00 83.16
CA MET A 264 -29.50 -29.55 83.80
C MET A 264 -28.31 -29.69 82.83
N HIS A 265 -28.57 -30.10 81.59
CA HIS A 265 -27.52 -30.16 80.56
C HIS A 265 -27.01 -28.78 80.16
N ILE A 266 -27.89 -27.80 80.07
CA ILE A 266 -27.52 -26.40 79.78
C ILE A 266 -26.64 -25.84 80.90
N GLU A 267 -26.96 -26.11 82.17
CA GLU A 267 -26.12 -25.70 83.30
C GLU A 267 -24.73 -26.35 83.26
N SER A 268 -24.64 -27.64 82.91
CA SER A 268 -23.35 -28.32 82.71
C SER A 268 -22.52 -27.68 81.58
N ILE A 269 -23.15 -27.28 80.47
CA ILE A 269 -22.48 -26.55 79.39
C ILE A 269 -22.00 -25.18 79.90
N LEU A 270 -22.81 -24.43 80.66
CA LEU A 270 -22.42 -23.14 81.22
C LEU A 270 -21.19 -23.24 82.12
N GLU A 271 -21.14 -24.26 82.98
CA GLU A 271 -19.97 -24.54 83.80
C GLU A 271 -18.72 -24.79 82.94
N PHE A 272 -18.85 -25.61 81.89
CA PHE A 272 -17.77 -25.85 80.93
C PHE A 272 -17.31 -24.56 80.22
N LEU A 273 -18.24 -23.68 79.82
CA LEU A 273 -17.91 -22.40 79.19
C LEU A 273 -17.17 -21.47 80.17
N SER A 274 -17.57 -21.40 81.43
CA SER A 274 -16.92 -20.61 82.49
C SER A 274 -15.49 -21.09 82.77
N LEU A 275 -15.29 -22.41 82.86
CA LEU A 275 -13.97 -23.01 82.99
C LEU A 275 -13.08 -22.73 81.77
N THR A 276 -13.67 -22.81 80.57
CA THR A 276 -12.96 -22.50 79.31
C THR A 276 -12.56 -21.03 79.25
N GLU A 277 -13.46 -20.11 79.61
CA GLU A 277 -13.19 -18.68 79.71
C GLU A 277 -12.02 -18.40 80.67
N SER A 278 -12.07 -18.99 81.87
CA SER A 278 -11.02 -18.83 82.89
C SER A 278 -9.66 -19.36 82.41
N SER A 279 -9.65 -20.47 81.67
CA SER A 279 -8.46 -21.04 81.05
C SER A 279 -7.86 -20.12 79.98
N LEU A 280 -8.70 -19.53 79.12
CA LEU A 280 -8.26 -18.59 78.08
C LEU A 280 -7.77 -17.27 78.69
N ALA A 281 -8.43 -16.76 79.74
CA ALA A 281 -8.01 -15.53 80.42
C ALA A 281 -6.61 -15.65 81.00
N LYS A 282 -6.24 -16.81 81.54
CA LYS A 282 -4.86 -17.10 82.00
C LYS A 282 -3.85 -17.08 80.86
N LYS A 283 -4.21 -17.59 79.68
CA LYS A 283 -3.33 -17.55 78.50
C LYS A 283 -3.10 -16.12 78.01
N VAL A 284 -4.09 -15.24 78.11
CA VAL A 284 -3.95 -13.82 77.71
C VAL A 284 -2.92 -13.07 78.57
N THR A 285 -2.76 -13.46 79.84
CA THR A 285 -1.74 -12.86 80.73
C THR A 285 -0.33 -13.38 80.47
N ASP A 286 -0.18 -14.48 79.74
CA ASP A 286 1.13 -14.99 79.30
C ASP A 286 1.61 -14.18 78.08
N ASN A 287 2.93 -14.08 77.88
CA ASN A 287 3.55 -13.23 76.84
C ASN A 287 3.40 -13.84 75.42
N ILE A 288 2.16 -13.89 74.92
CA ILE A 288 1.76 -14.54 73.66
C ILE A 288 1.79 -13.53 72.50
N ASN A 289 1.97 -14.04 71.27
CA ASN A 289 1.93 -13.23 70.04
C ASN A 289 0.61 -12.43 69.89
N ARG A 290 0.68 -11.32 69.13
CA ARG A 290 -0.43 -10.37 68.95
C ARG A 290 -1.70 -10.98 68.35
N ASN A 291 -1.57 -11.94 67.43
CA ASN A 291 -2.70 -12.55 66.73
C ASN A 291 -3.47 -13.51 67.63
N GLU A 292 -2.77 -14.34 68.41
CA GLU A 292 -3.39 -15.23 69.39
C GLU A 292 -4.00 -14.45 70.56
N ASN A 293 -3.36 -13.37 71.00
CA ASN A 293 -3.96 -12.48 72.00
C ASN A 293 -5.29 -11.87 71.49
N LYS A 294 -5.33 -11.40 70.24
CA LYS A 294 -6.58 -10.92 69.60
C LYS A 294 -7.65 -12.01 69.56
N PHE A 295 -7.28 -13.23 69.14
CA PHE A 295 -8.19 -14.37 69.10
C PHE A 295 -8.78 -14.69 70.49
N TYR A 296 -7.94 -14.84 71.52
CA TYR A 296 -8.42 -15.19 72.86
C TYR A 296 -9.34 -14.12 73.45
N ASN A 297 -9.00 -12.84 73.31
CA ASN A 297 -9.87 -11.75 73.76
C ASN A 297 -11.24 -11.80 73.07
N ASN A 298 -11.27 -11.99 71.76
CA ASN A 298 -12.51 -12.10 71.00
C ASN A 298 -13.38 -13.28 71.46
N VAL A 299 -12.76 -14.44 71.67
CA VAL A 299 -13.47 -15.63 72.16
C VAL A 299 -13.98 -15.45 73.58
N ILE A 300 -13.20 -14.84 74.49
CA ILE A 300 -13.65 -14.55 75.86
C ILE A 300 -14.92 -13.69 75.84
N LYS A 301 -14.97 -12.66 74.98
CA LYS A 301 -16.19 -11.83 74.83
C LYS A 301 -17.38 -12.62 74.33
N LEU A 302 -17.17 -13.55 73.39
CA LEU A 302 -18.22 -14.44 72.90
C LEU A 302 -18.71 -15.39 74.00
N LEU A 303 -17.81 -16.04 74.74
CA LEU A 303 -18.15 -16.94 75.84
C LEU A 303 -18.97 -16.24 76.92
N LYS A 304 -18.60 -15.01 77.30
CA LYS A 304 -19.40 -14.18 78.22
C LYS A 304 -20.80 -13.90 77.69
N SER A 305 -20.90 -13.59 76.40
CA SER A 305 -22.19 -13.32 75.74
C SER A 305 -23.09 -14.57 75.70
N LEU A 306 -22.54 -15.76 75.41
CA LEU A 306 -23.28 -17.02 75.44
C LEU A 306 -23.82 -17.39 76.84
N GLN A 307 -23.12 -16.97 77.90
CA GLN A 307 -23.50 -17.18 79.30
C GLN A 307 -24.59 -16.22 79.81
N THR A 308 -25.17 -15.37 78.95
CA THR A 308 -26.23 -14.43 79.36
C THR A 308 -27.48 -15.18 79.84
N ARG A 309 -28.08 -14.68 80.93
CA ARG A 309 -29.31 -15.19 81.53
C ARG A 309 -30.45 -14.18 81.42
N ASP A 310 -31.69 -14.66 81.37
CA ASP A 310 -32.88 -13.81 81.47
C ASP A 310 -33.16 -13.39 82.92
N LYS A 311 -34.25 -12.63 83.12
CA LYS A 311 -34.70 -12.16 84.44
C LYS A 311 -35.04 -13.30 85.41
N ASN A 312 -35.30 -14.51 84.90
CA ASN A 312 -35.63 -15.69 85.68
C ASN A 312 -34.40 -16.59 85.92
N GLY A 313 -33.22 -16.14 85.52
CA GLY A 313 -31.98 -16.90 85.63
C GLY A 313 -31.81 -17.99 84.58
N LYS A 314 -32.67 -18.11 83.57
CA LYS A 314 -32.53 -19.12 82.51
C LYS A 314 -31.57 -18.66 81.42
N ALA A 315 -30.73 -19.56 80.92
CA ALA A 315 -29.81 -19.27 79.81
C ALA A 315 -30.61 -18.89 78.55
N VAL A 316 -30.26 -17.77 77.91
CA VAL A 316 -30.99 -17.28 76.73
C VAL A 316 -30.34 -17.64 75.40
N ARG A 317 -29.08 -18.09 75.42
CA ARG A 317 -28.25 -18.29 74.22
C ARG A 317 -27.63 -19.67 74.09
N ILE A 318 -28.10 -20.61 74.89
CA ILE A 318 -27.71 -22.01 74.83
C ILE A 318 -28.97 -22.83 74.75
N SER A 319 -29.02 -23.74 73.77
CA SER A 319 -30.09 -24.70 73.62
C SER A 319 -29.51 -26.08 73.28
N VAL A 320 -30.31 -27.12 73.44
CA VAL A 320 -29.90 -28.50 73.17
C VAL A 320 -30.75 -29.10 72.06
N PHE A 321 -30.12 -29.88 71.18
CA PHE A 321 -30.80 -30.68 70.16
C PHE A 321 -30.56 -32.16 70.44
N ARG A 322 -31.65 -32.84 70.86
CA ARG A 322 -31.60 -34.23 71.32
C ARG A 322 -31.44 -35.22 70.18
N ARG A 323 -30.76 -36.34 70.43
CA ARG A 323 -30.83 -37.51 69.54
C ARG A 323 -32.23 -38.12 69.61
N PRO A 324 -32.70 -38.80 68.56
CA PRO A 324 -33.88 -39.66 68.66
C PRO A 324 -33.70 -40.81 69.65
N TYR A 325 -34.80 -41.34 70.20
CA TYR A 325 -34.83 -42.46 71.16
C TYR A 325 -35.56 -43.71 70.66
N LYS A 326 -36.16 -43.65 69.47
CA LYS A 326 -36.81 -44.80 68.82
C LYS A 326 -36.66 -44.69 67.31
N SER A 327 -36.85 -45.78 66.58
CA SER A 327 -36.88 -45.75 65.11
C SER A 327 -38.21 -45.18 64.60
N GLY A 328 -38.21 -44.63 63.39
CA GLY A 328 -39.40 -44.12 62.71
C GLY A 328 -39.41 -42.59 62.54
N PRO A 329 -40.52 -42.00 62.06
CA PRO A 329 -40.60 -40.57 61.78
C PRO A 329 -40.36 -39.70 63.01
N LEU A 330 -39.53 -38.66 62.88
CA LEU A 330 -39.19 -37.75 64.00
C LEU A 330 -40.43 -37.03 64.54
N MET A 331 -41.37 -36.67 63.67
CA MET A 331 -42.64 -36.00 64.02
C MET A 331 -43.53 -36.83 64.97
N ASN A 332 -43.33 -38.15 65.04
CA ASN A 332 -44.12 -39.05 65.90
C ASN A 332 -43.44 -39.29 67.27
N MET A 333 -42.51 -38.42 67.67
CA MET A 333 -41.74 -38.53 68.91
C MET A 333 -42.03 -37.35 69.85
N PRO A 334 -42.89 -37.52 70.88
CA PRO A 334 -43.32 -36.42 71.76
C PRO A 334 -42.19 -35.63 72.41
N LEU A 335 -41.09 -36.30 72.82
CA LEU A 335 -39.95 -35.63 73.45
C LEU A 335 -39.17 -34.76 72.46
N LEU A 336 -39.09 -35.16 71.18
CA LEU A 336 -38.48 -34.33 70.15
C LEU A 336 -39.38 -33.16 69.80
N GLU A 337 -40.70 -33.34 69.73
CA GLU A 337 -41.62 -32.21 69.45
C GLU A 337 -41.52 -31.13 70.55
N LYS A 338 -41.44 -31.54 71.83
CA LYS A 338 -41.16 -30.59 72.93
C LYS A 338 -39.79 -29.92 72.79
N ASN A 339 -38.76 -30.67 72.39
CA ASN A 339 -37.42 -30.12 72.15
C ASN A 339 -37.41 -29.12 70.97
N LYS A 340 -38.23 -29.35 69.93
CA LYS A 340 -38.42 -28.43 68.80
C LYS A 340 -39.03 -27.10 69.25
N GLU A 341 -40.06 -27.12 70.09
CA GLU A 341 -40.63 -25.90 70.66
C GLU A 341 -39.59 -25.10 71.46
N SER A 342 -38.78 -25.79 72.27
CA SER A 342 -37.67 -25.22 73.06
C SER A 342 -36.60 -24.57 72.16
N LEU A 343 -36.19 -25.27 71.10
CA LEU A 343 -35.24 -24.78 70.09
C LEU A 343 -35.79 -23.56 69.35
N LEU A 344 -37.02 -23.62 68.85
CA LEU A 344 -37.65 -22.51 68.15
C LEU A 344 -37.77 -21.29 69.04
N LYS A 345 -38.20 -21.45 70.30
CA LYS A 345 -38.28 -20.34 71.26
C LYS A 345 -36.92 -19.64 71.43
N SER A 346 -35.84 -20.41 71.55
CA SER A 346 -34.48 -19.87 71.69
C SER A 346 -34.01 -19.13 70.43
N ILE A 347 -34.27 -19.69 69.24
CA ILE A 347 -33.88 -19.10 67.95
C ILE A 347 -34.69 -17.84 67.64
N MET A 348 -36.00 -17.86 67.91
CA MET A 348 -36.90 -16.75 67.59
C MET A 348 -36.67 -15.54 68.50
N ASN A 349 -36.34 -15.77 69.78
CA ASN A 349 -36.05 -14.71 70.75
C ASN A 349 -34.71 -13.99 70.50
N LEU A 350 -33.83 -14.54 69.66
CA LEU A 350 -32.56 -13.89 69.34
C LEU A 350 -32.80 -12.67 68.43
N ASN A 351 -32.23 -11.53 68.79
CA ASN A 351 -32.32 -10.31 67.97
C ASN A 351 -31.52 -10.45 66.68
N VAL A 352 -32.00 -9.82 65.61
CA VAL A 352 -31.28 -9.76 64.33
C VAL A 352 -30.23 -8.65 64.32
N VAL A 353 -29.20 -8.81 63.49
CA VAL A 353 -28.17 -7.81 63.23
C VAL A 353 -28.00 -7.56 61.74
N ARG A 354 -27.81 -6.29 61.35
CA ARG A 354 -27.58 -5.93 59.94
C ARG A 354 -26.20 -6.37 59.45
N VAL A 355 -26.16 -6.96 58.26
CA VAL A 355 -24.94 -7.35 57.57
C VAL A 355 -24.34 -6.15 56.82
N GLY A 356 -23.06 -5.90 57.06
CA GLY A 356 -22.21 -4.96 56.31
C GLY A 356 -21.33 -5.69 55.30
N LYS A 357 -20.75 -4.93 54.36
CA LYS A 357 -20.01 -5.47 53.20
C LYS A 357 -18.76 -6.29 53.59
N ASP A 358 -18.11 -5.95 54.69
CA ASP A 358 -16.82 -6.51 55.12
C ASP A 358 -16.89 -7.11 56.54
N ASP A 359 -18.06 -7.61 56.94
CA ASP A 359 -18.24 -8.20 58.28
C ASP A 359 -17.78 -9.67 58.37
N PHE A 360 -17.71 -10.35 57.23
CA PHE A 360 -17.37 -11.77 57.13
C PHE A 360 -16.10 -11.95 56.31
N ASP A 361 -15.20 -12.78 56.82
CA ASP A 361 -14.08 -13.32 56.06
C ASP A 361 -14.35 -14.80 55.73
N PHE A 362 -13.67 -15.30 54.70
CA PHE A 362 -13.84 -16.66 54.20
C PHE A 362 -12.48 -17.38 54.22
N PRO A 363 -11.95 -17.64 55.43
CA PRO A 363 -10.59 -18.14 55.61
C PRO A 363 -10.43 -19.53 55.00
N LEU A 364 -9.45 -19.66 54.11
CA LEU A 364 -9.03 -20.93 53.54
C LEU A 364 -7.92 -21.58 54.40
N SER A 365 -7.89 -22.91 54.44
CA SER A 365 -6.73 -23.66 54.93
C SER A 365 -5.46 -23.34 54.13
N ASP A 366 -4.27 -23.51 54.73
CA ASP A 366 -3.01 -23.23 54.03
C ASP A 366 -2.85 -24.08 52.77
N LYS A 367 -3.32 -25.33 52.80
CA LYS A 367 -3.38 -26.22 51.64
C LYS A 367 -4.28 -25.65 50.54
N ALA A 368 -5.45 -25.12 50.90
CA ALA A 368 -6.36 -24.48 49.96
C ALA A 368 -5.81 -23.16 49.40
N LYS A 369 -5.13 -22.34 50.21
CA LYS A 369 -4.46 -21.12 49.73
C LYS A 369 -3.37 -21.42 48.70
N LEU A 370 -2.53 -22.42 48.97
CA LEU A 370 -1.48 -22.85 48.03
C LEU A 370 -2.09 -23.40 46.72
N TYR A 371 -3.12 -24.24 46.83
CA TYR A 371 -3.83 -24.76 45.67
C TYR A 371 -4.48 -23.65 44.84
N LEU A 372 -5.08 -22.64 45.50
CA LEU A 372 -5.63 -21.45 44.84
C LEU A 372 -4.55 -20.66 44.08
N GLN A 373 -3.36 -20.48 44.65
CA GLN A 373 -2.24 -19.82 43.96
C GLN A 373 -1.80 -20.59 42.71
N CYS A 374 -1.71 -21.92 42.76
CA CYS A 374 -1.39 -22.71 41.57
C CYS A 374 -2.51 -22.63 40.51
N LEU A 375 -3.79 -22.64 40.90
CA LEU A 375 -4.90 -22.42 39.97
C LEU A 375 -4.82 -21.06 39.28
N LEU A 376 -4.59 -19.98 40.02
CA LEU A 376 -4.47 -18.62 39.46
C LEU A 376 -3.30 -18.52 38.48
N LYS A 377 -2.17 -19.16 38.79
CA LYS A 377 -1.03 -19.25 37.87
C LYS A 377 -1.39 -20.00 36.58
N SER A 378 -2.02 -21.17 36.67
CA SER A 378 -2.42 -21.94 35.48
C SER A 378 -3.43 -21.20 34.61
N VAL A 379 -4.36 -20.46 35.21
CA VAL A 379 -5.28 -19.57 34.48
C VAL A 379 -4.51 -18.49 33.74
N SER A 380 -3.54 -17.83 34.40
CA SER A 380 -2.67 -16.82 33.79
C SER A 380 -1.83 -17.38 32.63
N ASP A 381 -1.25 -18.56 32.79
CA ASP A 381 -0.45 -19.23 31.76
C ASP A 381 -1.34 -19.60 30.55
N SER A 382 -2.57 -20.06 30.79
CA SER A 382 -3.55 -20.35 29.73
C SER A 382 -3.93 -19.10 28.94
N TYR A 383 -4.17 -17.98 29.61
CA TYR A 383 -4.42 -16.70 28.94
C TYR A 383 -3.21 -16.21 28.14
N THR A 384 -2.01 -16.32 28.70
CA THR A 384 -0.77 -15.94 28.01
C THR A 384 -0.59 -16.73 26.70
N ASN A 385 -0.80 -18.05 26.73
CA ASN A 385 -0.71 -18.88 25.54
C ASN A 385 -1.73 -18.50 24.46
N ARG A 386 -2.96 -18.16 24.86
CA ARG A 386 -4.01 -17.70 23.91
C ARG A 386 -3.68 -16.34 23.30
N ILE A 387 -3.18 -15.41 24.10
CA ILE A 387 -2.74 -14.10 23.63
C ILE A 387 -1.59 -14.26 22.62
N ASN A 388 -0.64 -15.16 22.90
CA ASN A 388 0.44 -15.50 21.98
C ASN A 388 -0.10 -16.05 20.64
N GLU A 389 -1.12 -16.92 20.65
CA GLU A 389 -1.75 -17.43 19.42
C GLU A 389 -2.39 -16.29 18.59
N VAL A 390 -3.09 -15.36 19.25
CA VAL A 390 -3.69 -14.20 18.58
C VAL A 390 -2.62 -13.34 17.90
N PHE A 391 -1.53 -13.03 18.61
CA PHE A 391 -0.45 -12.23 18.03
C PHE A 391 0.34 -12.98 16.95
N PHE A 392 0.46 -14.30 17.04
CA PHE A 392 1.02 -15.12 15.97
C PHE A 392 0.17 -15.01 14.69
N LYS A 393 -1.15 -15.15 14.79
CA LYS A 393 -2.06 -14.99 13.65
C LYS A 393 -2.11 -13.56 13.11
N LEU A 394 -1.92 -12.57 13.98
CA LEU A 394 -1.76 -11.18 13.55
C LEU A 394 -0.50 -11.01 12.68
N ASN A 395 0.60 -11.68 13.04
CA ASN A 395 1.82 -11.69 12.23
C ASN A 395 1.61 -12.37 10.86
N GLU A 396 0.88 -13.48 10.82
CA GLU A 396 0.48 -14.14 9.58
C GLU A 396 -0.38 -13.21 8.70
N PHE A 397 -1.34 -12.49 9.31
CA PHE A 397 -2.16 -11.52 8.61
C PHE A 397 -1.32 -10.38 7.97
N VAL A 398 -0.35 -9.81 8.71
CA VAL A 398 0.59 -8.82 8.16
C VAL A 398 1.33 -9.41 6.95
N THR A 399 1.81 -10.65 7.07
CA THR A 399 2.53 -11.34 6.00
C THR A 399 1.65 -11.58 4.76
N GLN A 400 0.41 -12.03 4.95
CA GLN A 400 -0.56 -12.22 3.86
C GLN A 400 -0.90 -10.91 3.17
N LYS A 401 -1.04 -9.81 3.92
CA LYS A 401 -1.30 -8.48 3.37
C LYS A 401 -0.15 -7.98 2.49
N ILE A 402 1.09 -8.29 2.89
CA ILE A 402 2.31 -8.03 2.10
C ILE A 402 2.43 -8.96 0.88
N GLN A 403 1.79 -10.13 0.88
CA GLN A 403 1.83 -11.05 -0.26
C GLN A 403 0.72 -10.80 -1.29
N SER A 404 -0.39 -10.15 -0.90
CA SER A 404 -1.61 -10.01 -1.71
C SER A 404 -1.87 -8.58 -2.22
N PHE A 405 -0.89 -7.68 -2.12
CA PHE A 405 -1.08 -6.29 -2.55
C PHE A 405 -1.00 -6.11 -4.07
N ASN A 406 -1.83 -5.21 -4.59
CA ASN A 406 -1.91 -4.91 -6.03
C ASN A 406 -1.08 -3.68 -6.44
N GLY A 407 -0.57 -2.90 -5.48
CA GLY A 407 0.23 -1.70 -5.75
C GLY A 407 1.02 -1.18 -4.54
N TYR A 408 2.26 -0.74 -4.77
CA TYR A 408 3.18 -0.34 -3.69
C TYR A 408 2.65 0.82 -2.84
N HIS A 409 2.00 1.81 -3.45
CA HIS A 409 1.44 2.95 -2.70
C HIS A 409 0.31 2.54 -1.75
N GLN A 410 -0.57 1.64 -2.18
CA GLN A 410 -1.64 1.13 -1.31
C GLN A 410 -1.04 0.32 -0.15
N LEU A 411 -0.06 -0.54 -0.44
CA LEU A 411 0.64 -1.31 0.60
C LEU A 411 1.29 -0.39 1.65
N LEU A 412 1.97 0.68 1.21
CA LEU A 412 2.58 1.65 2.10
C LEU A 412 1.55 2.31 3.03
N SER A 413 0.46 2.84 2.47
CA SER A 413 -0.62 3.45 3.24
C SER A 413 -1.25 2.46 4.24
N ASP A 414 -1.47 1.23 3.80
CA ASP A 414 -2.04 0.17 4.62
C ASP A 414 -1.13 -0.24 5.77
N LEU A 415 0.18 -0.36 5.52
CA LEU A 415 1.18 -0.67 6.54
C LEU A 415 1.35 0.48 7.53
N GLU A 416 1.32 1.74 7.09
CA GLU A 416 1.35 2.90 7.99
C GLU A 416 0.14 2.92 8.92
N SER A 417 -1.06 2.74 8.36
CA SER A 417 -2.31 2.65 9.14
C SER A 417 -2.26 1.51 10.15
N LEU A 418 -1.77 0.34 9.74
CA LEU A 418 -1.64 -0.82 10.61
C LEU A 418 -0.59 -0.62 11.72
N CYS A 419 0.59 -0.10 11.41
CA CYS A 419 1.63 0.23 12.40
C CYS A 419 1.11 1.18 13.48
N ASN A 420 0.42 2.25 13.07
CA ASN A 420 -0.15 3.22 14.02
C ASN A 420 -1.20 2.54 14.92
N ALA A 421 -2.08 1.74 14.34
CA ALA A 421 -3.09 1.03 15.09
C ALA A 421 -2.50 -0.04 16.03
N LEU A 422 -1.42 -0.73 15.66
CA LEU A 422 -0.71 -1.67 16.53
C LEU A 422 -0.07 -0.94 17.73
N LYS A 423 0.48 0.25 17.51
CA LYS A 423 1.00 1.11 18.60
C LYS A 423 -0.11 1.60 19.52
N ASP A 424 -1.27 1.96 18.98
CA ASP A 424 -2.46 2.28 19.76
C ASP A 424 -2.92 1.06 20.57
N LEU A 425 -2.95 -0.12 19.96
CA LEU A 425 -3.30 -1.38 20.62
C LEU A 425 -2.36 -1.64 21.81
N SER A 426 -1.05 -1.54 21.62
CA SER A 426 -0.07 -1.72 22.70
C SER A 426 -0.33 -0.75 23.85
N ARG A 427 -0.52 0.55 23.56
CA ARG A 427 -0.80 1.56 24.59
C ARG A 427 -2.12 1.33 25.32
N ASN A 428 -3.13 0.78 24.65
CA ASN A 428 -4.41 0.48 25.27
C ASN A 428 -4.32 -0.78 26.13
N LEU A 429 -3.61 -1.82 25.68
CA LEU A 429 -3.38 -3.04 26.45
C LEU A 429 -2.60 -2.76 27.73
N ASP A 430 -1.60 -1.88 27.70
CA ASP A 430 -0.83 -1.49 28.88
C ASP A 430 -1.69 -0.81 29.98
N LYS A 431 -2.89 -0.29 29.63
CA LYS A 431 -3.83 0.34 30.58
C LYS A 431 -4.85 -0.63 31.18
N THR A 432 -4.94 -1.85 30.64
CA THR A 432 -5.93 -2.84 31.09
C THR A 432 -5.59 -3.33 32.50
N ARG A 433 -6.62 -3.61 33.30
CA ARG A 433 -6.45 -4.06 34.70
C ARG A 433 -6.92 -5.49 34.95
N ASN A 434 -7.58 -6.10 33.98
CA ASN A 434 -8.10 -7.46 34.06
C ASN A 434 -8.20 -8.09 32.66
N TYR A 435 -8.46 -9.40 32.62
CA TYR A 435 -8.55 -10.16 31.38
C TYR A 435 -9.73 -9.74 30.49
N ASP A 436 -10.89 -9.40 31.05
CA ASP A 436 -12.07 -9.03 30.24
C ASP A 436 -11.81 -7.74 29.44
N GLN A 437 -11.25 -6.72 30.07
CA GLN A 437 -10.83 -5.48 29.39
C GLN A 437 -9.75 -5.74 28.34
N LEU A 438 -8.83 -6.67 28.63
CA LEU A 438 -7.76 -7.04 27.69
C LEU A 438 -8.32 -7.68 26.43
N PHE A 439 -9.22 -8.66 26.54
CA PHE A 439 -9.85 -9.28 25.37
C PHE A 439 -10.78 -8.34 24.63
N GLU A 440 -11.51 -7.46 25.32
CA GLU A 440 -12.34 -6.44 24.67
C GLU A 440 -11.50 -5.50 23.77
N VAL A 441 -10.33 -5.08 24.26
CA VAL A 441 -9.40 -4.24 23.47
C VAL A 441 -8.85 -5.01 22.25
N ILE A 442 -8.53 -6.29 22.42
CA ILE A 442 -8.07 -7.17 21.32
C ILE A 442 -9.18 -7.39 20.28
N ASP A 443 -10.40 -7.74 20.72
CA ASP A 443 -11.54 -8.03 19.85
C ASP A 443 -11.98 -6.81 19.05
N ASN A 444 -11.96 -5.63 19.67
CA ASN A 444 -12.22 -4.36 18.98
C ASN A 444 -11.19 -4.10 17.87
N PHE A 445 -9.92 -4.41 18.12
CA PHE A 445 -8.87 -4.29 17.11
C PHE A 445 -9.06 -5.29 15.96
N ILE A 446 -9.31 -6.56 16.28
CA ILE A 446 -9.57 -7.62 15.30
C ILE A 446 -10.75 -7.24 14.39
N SER A 447 -11.85 -6.78 14.98
CA SER A 447 -13.06 -6.37 14.27
C SER A 447 -12.81 -5.17 13.38
N LYS A 448 -12.09 -4.15 13.87
CA LYS A 448 -11.75 -2.95 13.09
C LYS A 448 -10.96 -3.25 11.82
N PHE A 449 -10.08 -4.26 11.86
CA PHE A 449 -9.23 -4.63 10.73
C PHE A 449 -9.74 -5.86 9.95
N ASN A 450 -10.94 -6.37 10.27
CA ASN A 450 -11.52 -7.58 9.68
C ASN A 450 -10.53 -8.75 9.63
N ILE A 451 -9.77 -8.95 10.71
CA ILE A 451 -8.75 -10.00 10.76
C ILE A 451 -9.48 -11.34 10.84
N PRO A 452 -9.25 -12.27 9.89
CA PRO A 452 -9.96 -13.54 9.82
C PRO A 452 -9.44 -14.50 10.89
N LEU A 453 -9.73 -14.19 12.15
CA LEU A 453 -9.47 -15.06 13.28
C LEU A 453 -10.67 -15.97 13.44
N LYS A 454 -10.49 -17.28 13.16
CA LYS A 454 -11.36 -18.33 13.68
C LYS A 454 -11.14 -18.45 15.19
N TYR A 455 -11.47 -17.40 15.92
CA TYR A 455 -11.62 -17.48 17.36
C TYR A 455 -13.04 -18.02 17.54
N SER A 456 -13.19 -19.34 17.72
CA SER A 456 -14.39 -19.77 18.41
C SER A 456 -14.29 -19.10 19.78
N GLN A 457 -15.27 -18.28 20.13
CA GLN A 457 -15.53 -17.96 21.53
C GLN A 457 -15.87 -19.29 22.20
N ASN A 458 -14.86 -20.12 22.46
CA ASN A 458 -15.03 -21.34 23.21
C ASN A 458 -15.47 -20.88 24.60
N SER A 459 -16.52 -21.54 25.06
CA SER A 459 -17.08 -21.46 26.41
C SER A 459 -16.01 -21.37 27.50
N ASP A 460 -14.83 -21.94 27.28
CA ASP A 460 -13.66 -21.93 28.16
C ASP A 460 -13.15 -20.53 28.56
N THR A 461 -13.27 -19.50 27.71
CA THR A 461 -12.74 -18.14 28.00
C THR A 461 -13.62 -17.37 28.97
N LEU A 462 -14.95 -17.45 28.78
CA LEU A 462 -16.00 -16.96 29.68
C LEU A 462 -15.97 -17.70 31.03
N VAL A 463 -15.59 -18.97 30.96
CA VAL A 463 -15.43 -19.88 32.08
C VAL A 463 -14.23 -19.44 32.92
N LEU A 464 -13.05 -19.26 32.32
CA LEU A 464 -11.84 -18.76 32.99
C LEU A 464 -12.01 -17.34 33.57
N SER A 465 -12.70 -16.43 32.89
CA SER A 465 -12.86 -15.05 33.41
C SER A 465 -13.84 -15.00 34.57
N LYS A 466 -14.93 -15.77 34.50
CA LYS A 466 -15.87 -15.94 35.62
C LYS A 466 -15.20 -16.61 36.83
N TYR A 467 -14.27 -17.54 36.61
CA TYR A 467 -13.47 -18.12 37.71
C TYR A 467 -12.47 -17.13 38.28
N ALA A 468 -11.75 -16.39 37.45
CA ALA A 468 -10.87 -15.32 37.93
C ALA A 468 -11.66 -14.31 38.79
N GLY A 469 -12.88 -13.96 38.39
CA GLY A 469 -13.80 -13.11 39.18
C GLY A 469 -14.22 -13.74 40.51
N MET A 470 -14.65 -15.01 40.52
CA MET A 470 -15.03 -15.70 41.76
C MET A 470 -13.84 -15.92 42.71
N LEU A 471 -12.66 -16.19 42.18
CA LEU A 471 -11.43 -16.36 42.96
C LEU A 471 -10.88 -15.01 43.45
N SER A 472 -11.09 -13.92 42.69
CA SER A 472 -10.80 -12.54 43.12
C SER A 472 -11.59 -12.11 44.35
N ASN A 473 -12.73 -12.75 44.60
CA ASN A 473 -13.51 -12.52 45.81
C ASN A 473 -12.86 -13.14 47.06
N ILE A 474 -11.95 -14.12 46.93
CA ILE A 474 -11.30 -14.75 48.09
C ILE A 474 -9.87 -14.22 48.29
N THR A 475 -9.19 -13.85 47.21
CA THR A 475 -7.80 -13.36 47.25
C THR A 475 -7.59 -12.24 46.25
N ASP A 476 -6.67 -11.32 46.55
CA ASP A 476 -6.30 -10.23 45.64
C ASP A 476 -5.62 -10.79 44.36
N THR A 477 -6.38 -10.86 43.27
CA THR A 477 -5.91 -11.38 41.97
C THR A 477 -5.02 -10.40 41.22
N SER A 478 -4.89 -9.15 41.68
CA SER A 478 -4.03 -8.13 41.07
C SER A 478 -2.54 -8.53 41.11
N LEU A 479 -2.15 -9.43 42.02
CA LEU A 479 -0.81 -9.99 42.12
C LEU A 479 -0.41 -10.91 40.94
N HIS A 480 -1.37 -11.37 40.13
CA HIS A 480 -1.12 -12.36 39.07
C HIS A 480 -1.45 -11.87 37.65
N PHE A 481 -2.09 -10.72 37.48
CA PHE A 481 -2.31 -10.12 36.16
C PHE A 481 -1.18 -9.15 35.83
N THR A 482 -0.37 -9.47 34.82
CA THR A 482 0.74 -8.60 34.38
C THR A 482 0.63 -8.32 32.87
N SER A 483 -0.13 -7.27 32.51
CA SER A 483 -0.35 -6.87 31.10
C SER A 483 0.96 -6.73 30.32
N SER A 484 1.99 -6.11 30.91
CA SER A 484 3.27 -5.85 30.23
C SER A 484 4.05 -7.11 29.83
N ALA A 485 3.89 -8.22 30.55
CA ALA A 485 4.53 -9.49 30.19
C ALA A 485 3.77 -10.18 29.03
N MET A 486 2.45 -10.01 29.00
CA MET A 486 1.57 -10.59 27.98
C MET A 486 1.62 -9.83 26.64
N THR A 487 2.07 -8.58 26.64
CA THR A 487 2.18 -7.76 25.41
C THR A 487 3.53 -7.88 24.70
N HIS A 488 4.47 -8.70 25.20
CA HIS A 488 5.77 -8.90 24.54
C HIS A 488 5.67 -9.38 23.07
N PRO A 489 4.83 -10.37 22.71
CA PRO A 489 4.70 -10.80 21.31
C PRO A 489 4.13 -9.69 20.42
N LEU A 490 3.26 -8.82 20.94
CA LEU A 490 2.77 -7.66 20.18
C LEU A 490 3.90 -6.71 19.81
N ARG A 491 4.89 -6.51 20.69
CA ARG A 491 6.07 -5.69 20.36
C ARG A 491 6.85 -6.28 19.19
N GLN A 492 7.00 -7.60 19.14
CA GLN A 492 7.63 -8.28 18.00
C GLN A 492 6.84 -8.07 16.69
N VAL A 493 5.51 -8.12 16.75
CA VAL A 493 4.66 -7.83 15.58
C VAL A 493 4.79 -6.37 15.14
N ILE A 494 4.86 -5.42 16.09
CA ILE A 494 5.11 -4.00 15.80
C ILE A 494 6.46 -3.83 15.10
N GLU A 495 7.53 -4.36 15.67
CA GLU A 495 8.89 -4.29 15.12
C GLU A 495 8.97 -4.92 13.72
N PHE A 496 8.34 -6.07 13.52
CA PHE A 496 8.25 -6.72 12.21
C PHE A 496 7.53 -5.83 11.19
N THR A 497 6.36 -5.28 11.55
CA THR A 497 5.56 -4.43 10.66
C THR A 497 6.29 -3.12 10.34
N GLU A 498 6.95 -2.52 11.33
CA GLU A 498 7.78 -1.32 11.14
C GLU A 498 8.98 -1.59 10.24
N GLY A 499 9.64 -2.74 10.40
CA GLY A 499 10.74 -3.17 9.53
C GLY A 499 10.28 -3.31 8.08
N LYS A 500 9.10 -3.90 7.83
CA LYS A 500 8.51 -4.01 6.49
C LYS A 500 8.08 -2.66 5.93
N LEU A 501 7.48 -1.78 6.75
CA LEU A 501 7.15 -0.41 6.34
C LEU A 501 8.40 0.37 5.94
N LYS A 502 9.47 0.30 6.74
CA LYS A 502 10.76 0.94 6.44
C LYS A 502 11.32 0.44 5.11
N TRP A 503 11.29 -0.87 4.86
CA TRP A 503 11.72 -1.46 3.58
C TRP A 503 10.97 -0.85 2.40
N TYR A 504 9.64 -0.89 2.40
CA TYR A 504 8.86 -0.38 1.27
C TYR A 504 8.98 1.14 1.10
N LYS A 505 9.22 1.92 2.17
CA LYS A 505 9.52 3.35 2.06
C LYS A 505 10.84 3.59 1.35
N THR A 506 11.88 2.83 1.69
CA THR A 506 13.18 2.92 1.03
C THR A 506 13.10 2.43 -0.41
N LEU A 507 12.35 1.35 -0.68
CA LEU A 507 12.12 0.85 -2.03
C LEU A 507 11.38 1.88 -2.91
N ASN A 508 10.38 2.59 -2.36
CA ASN A 508 9.69 3.65 -3.09
C ASN A 508 10.64 4.81 -3.45
N LYS A 509 11.51 5.24 -2.53
CA LYS A 509 12.57 6.22 -2.84
C LYS A 509 13.51 5.73 -3.93
N TYR A 510 13.85 4.44 -3.90
CA TYR A 510 14.69 3.82 -4.92
C TYR A 510 14.01 3.82 -6.30
N ILE A 511 12.73 3.45 -6.37
CA ILE A 511 11.91 3.54 -7.59
C ILE A 511 11.90 4.98 -8.13
N GLU A 512 11.60 5.97 -7.29
CA GLU A 512 11.57 7.39 -7.68
C GLU A 512 12.93 7.87 -8.23
N GLY A 513 14.03 7.43 -7.63
CA GLY A 513 15.37 7.75 -8.13
C GLY A 513 15.73 7.02 -9.43
N LEU A 514 15.32 5.75 -9.59
CA LEU A 514 15.45 5.04 -10.86
C LEU A 514 14.62 5.72 -11.96
N SER A 515 13.43 6.24 -11.65
CA SER A 515 12.60 7.01 -12.57
C SER A 515 13.18 8.39 -12.91
N SER A 516 14.29 8.82 -12.31
CA SER A 516 14.85 10.16 -12.57
C SER A 516 15.70 10.22 -13.84
N TYR A 517 15.70 11.37 -14.53
CA TYR A 517 16.52 11.59 -15.72
C TYR A 517 18.02 11.29 -15.49
N ASN A 518 18.54 11.60 -14.30
CA ASN A 518 19.96 11.39 -13.97
C ASN A 518 20.40 9.93 -14.09
N ILE A 519 19.50 8.99 -13.79
CA ILE A 519 19.74 7.56 -13.96
C ILE A 519 19.37 7.14 -15.39
N GLN A 520 18.21 7.59 -15.87
CA GLN A 520 17.66 7.14 -17.16
C GLN A 520 18.54 7.50 -18.36
N LYS A 521 19.26 8.64 -18.33
CA LYS A 521 20.22 9.02 -19.39
C LYS A 521 21.36 8.00 -19.61
N ASN A 522 21.69 7.22 -18.58
CA ASN A 522 22.74 6.21 -18.61
C ASN A 522 22.19 4.78 -18.46
N LYS A 523 20.88 4.57 -18.65
CA LYS A 523 20.21 3.32 -18.26
C LYS A 523 20.82 2.08 -18.92
N THR A 524 21.20 2.15 -20.19
CA THR A 524 21.79 1.03 -20.94
C THR A 524 23.13 0.61 -20.36
N GLN A 525 23.98 1.58 -19.99
CA GLN A 525 25.28 1.31 -19.36
C GLN A 525 25.06 0.68 -17.98
N ILE A 526 24.20 1.30 -17.15
CA ILE A 526 23.89 0.80 -15.80
C ILE A 526 23.31 -0.61 -15.86
N PHE A 527 22.37 -0.87 -16.77
CA PHE A 527 21.76 -2.18 -16.97
C PHE A 527 22.81 -3.23 -17.31
N SER A 528 23.72 -2.94 -18.25
CA SER A 528 24.79 -3.88 -18.65
C SER A 528 25.84 -4.14 -17.57
N THR A 529 26.04 -3.18 -16.65
CA THR A 529 26.94 -3.35 -15.48
C THR A 529 26.31 -4.23 -14.41
N ILE A 530 24.99 -4.15 -14.22
CA ILE A 530 24.28 -4.91 -13.18
C ILE A 530 23.85 -6.29 -13.68
N PHE A 531 23.35 -6.38 -14.91
CA PHE A 531 22.75 -7.60 -15.48
C PHE A 531 23.62 -8.11 -16.63
N HIS A 532 24.31 -9.22 -16.40
CA HIS A 532 25.09 -9.94 -17.40
C HIS A 532 24.32 -11.15 -17.92
N GLU A 533 24.75 -11.76 -19.03
CA GLU A 533 24.15 -12.98 -19.55
C GLU A 533 24.17 -14.09 -18.48
N GLY A 534 23.00 -14.36 -17.89
CA GLY A 534 22.79 -15.40 -16.89
C GLY A 534 23.15 -15.05 -15.44
N SER A 535 23.56 -13.82 -15.11
CA SER A 535 23.88 -13.43 -13.73
C SER A 535 23.63 -11.95 -13.40
N THR A 536 23.40 -11.65 -12.12
CA THR A 536 23.19 -10.29 -11.59
C THR A 536 24.31 -9.93 -10.62
N SER A 537 24.99 -8.80 -10.83
CA SER A 537 26.00 -8.26 -9.93
C SER A 537 25.36 -7.66 -8.68
N ILE A 538 25.35 -8.43 -7.60
CA ILE A 538 24.82 -8.03 -6.28
C ILE A 538 25.53 -6.77 -5.77
N GLN A 539 26.84 -6.66 -6.00
CA GLN A 539 27.64 -5.53 -5.53
C GLN A 539 27.27 -4.23 -6.25
N ASP A 540 27.13 -4.28 -7.57
CA ASP A 540 26.77 -3.10 -8.37
C ASP A 540 25.33 -2.69 -8.13
N LEU A 541 24.41 -3.65 -8.04
CA LEU A 541 23.01 -3.41 -7.65
C LEU A 541 22.91 -2.72 -6.27
N MET A 542 23.66 -3.21 -5.28
CA MET A 542 23.69 -2.60 -3.95
C MET A 542 24.30 -1.20 -3.97
N SER A 543 25.35 -1.00 -4.78
CA SER A 543 25.97 0.33 -4.94
C SER A 543 24.97 1.34 -5.52
N LEU A 544 24.19 0.94 -6.53
CA LEU A 544 23.14 1.75 -7.13
C LEU A 544 22.06 2.08 -6.10
N PHE A 545 21.59 1.07 -5.37
CA PHE A 545 20.59 1.23 -4.30
C PHE A 545 21.04 2.25 -3.23
N MET A 546 22.27 2.11 -2.73
CA MET A 546 22.84 3.03 -1.74
C MET A 546 22.98 4.46 -2.28
N SER A 547 23.42 4.60 -3.54
CA SER A 547 23.62 5.90 -4.17
C SER A 547 22.31 6.68 -4.34
N ILE A 548 21.22 5.99 -4.70
CA ILE A 548 19.91 6.60 -4.92
C ILE A 548 19.22 6.91 -3.59
N THR A 549 19.26 5.98 -2.63
CA THR A 549 18.51 6.11 -1.38
C THR A 549 19.19 6.99 -0.34
N ASN A 550 20.48 7.33 -0.54
CA ASN A 550 21.36 7.98 0.43
C ASN A 550 21.48 7.23 1.78
N ASP A 551 21.10 5.94 1.82
CA ASP A 551 21.18 5.11 3.03
C ASP A 551 22.49 4.31 3.06
N ARG A 552 23.51 4.89 3.70
CA ARG A 552 24.84 4.29 3.87
C ARG A 552 24.86 3.11 4.85
N ASN A 553 23.80 2.92 5.64
CA ASN A 553 23.66 1.83 6.61
C ASN A 553 22.79 0.67 6.09
N SER A 554 22.45 0.68 4.81
CA SER A 554 21.51 -0.27 4.21
C SER A 554 22.04 -1.70 4.09
N LYS A 555 23.33 -1.99 4.29
CA LYS A 555 23.84 -3.38 4.35
C LYS A 555 23.11 -4.22 5.41
N ASN A 556 22.73 -3.61 6.53
CA ASN A 556 22.00 -4.28 7.61
C ASN A 556 20.50 -4.49 7.28
N LEU A 557 19.97 -3.83 6.24
CA LEU A 557 18.57 -3.98 5.80
C LEU A 557 18.33 -5.28 5.00
N PHE A 558 19.39 -5.90 4.50
CA PHE A 558 19.37 -7.05 3.59
C PHE A 558 19.94 -8.35 4.19
N GLU A 559 20.37 -8.37 5.45
CA GLU A 559 20.84 -9.60 6.11
C GLU A 559 19.75 -10.69 6.03
N ASP A 560 20.06 -11.77 5.30
CA ASP A 560 19.28 -13.01 5.10
C ASP A 560 17.85 -12.95 4.51
N ASP A 561 17.41 -11.82 3.94
CA ASP A 561 16.07 -11.71 3.31
C ASP A 561 16.13 -11.84 1.77
N THR A 562 16.10 -13.09 1.26
CA THR A 562 16.11 -13.41 -0.18
C THR A 562 14.95 -12.76 -0.95
N LYS A 563 13.83 -12.49 -0.28
CA LYS A 563 12.65 -11.85 -0.90
C LYS A 563 12.92 -10.38 -1.22
N LYS A 564 13.56 -9.63 -0.31
CA LYS A 564 13.93 -8.22 -0.57
C LYS A 564 14.89 -8.10 -1.74
N TRP A 565 15.84 -9.03 -1.86
CA TRP A 565 16.76 -9.09 -2.99
C TRP A 565 16.04 -9.32 -4.31
N SER A 566 15.13 -10.30 -4.35
CA SER A 566 14.33 -10.57 -5.55
C SER A 566 13.43 -9.38 -5.94
N GLU A 567 12.83 -8.70 -4.95
CA GLU A 567 12.05 -7.48 -5.19
C GLU A 567 12.93 -6.35 -5.75
N LEU A 568 14.10 -6.11 -5.15
CA LEU A 568 15.06 -5.09 -5.60
C LEU A 568 15.55 -5.35 -7.03
N GLU A 569 15.92 -6.60 -7.31
CA GLU A 569 16.37 -7.04 -8.62
C GLU A 569 15.27 -6.86 -9.67
N SER A 570 14.05 -7.33 -9.38
CA SER A 570 12.91 -7.21 -10.28
C SER A 570 12.58 -5.75 -10.58
N VAL A 571 12.51 -4.89 -9.56
CA VAL A 571 12.26 -3.46 -9.73
C VAL A 571 13.34 -2.84 -10.61
N THR A 572 14.61 -3.08 -10.30
CA THR A 572 15.73 -2.48 -11.05
C THR A 572 15.72 -2.95 -12.51
N LYS A 573 15.48 -4.25 -12.74
CA LYS A 573 15.41 -4.83 -14.07
C LYS A 573 14.29 -4.22 -14.91
N THR A 574 13.10 -4.04 -14.32
CA THR A 574 11.97 -3.41 -15.00
C THR A 574 12.23 -1.93 -15.34
N MET A 575 12.75 -1.16 -14.38
CA MET A 575 12.96 0.29 -14.54
C MET A 575 14.12 0.66 -15.47
N LEU A 576 15.10 -0.23 -15.61
CA LEU A 576 16.27 -0.05 -16.49
C LEU A 576 16.18 -0.87 -17.78
N GLN A 577 15.05 -1.54 -18.02
CA GLN A 577 14.86 -2.35 -19.21
C GLN A 577 15.05 -1.51 -20.47
N GLN A 578 15.78 -2.05 -21.44
CA GLN A 578 15.99 -1.39 -22.73
C GLN A 578 14.65 -1.23 -23.48
N ASN A 579 14.53 -0.16 -24.25
CA ASN A 579 13.32 0.08 -25.04
C ASN A 579 13.22 -0.96 -26.16
N TYR A 580 12.01 -1.39 -26.43
CA TYR A 580 11.69 -2.17 -27.62
C TYR A 580 11.55 -1.22 -28.81
N ILE A 581 12.38 -1.41 -29.84
CA ILE A 581 12.40 -0.60 -31.06
C ILE A 581 12.15 -1.53 -32.25
N ASP A 582 11.12 -1.24 -33.01
CA ASP A 582 10.75 -2.00 -34.21
C ASP A 582 10.41 -1.04 -35.36
N CYS A 583 10.63 -1.48 -36.60
CA CYS A 583 10.37 -0.67 -37.78
C CYS A 583 9.66 -1.49 -38.85
N ASP A 584 8.43 -1.08 -39.19
CA ASP A 584 7.62 -1.83 -40.14
C ASP A 584 8.00 -1.55 -41.61
N VAL A 585 7.49 -2.41 -42.51
CA VAL A 585 7.72 -2.30 -43.96
C VAL A 585 7.16 -1.01 -44.59
N LYS A 586 6.29 -0.28 -43.88
CA LYS A 586 5.71 1.00 -44.34
C LYS A 586 6.57 2.20 -43.95
N GLY A 587 7.56 2.00 -43.08
CA GLY A 587 8.43 3.02 -42.52
C GLY A 587 7.90 3.62 -41.22
N ARG A 588 7.15 2.85 -40.41
CA ARG A 588 6.72 3.25 -39.07
C ARG A 588 7.69 2.72 -38.02
N LEU A 589 8.39 3.62 -37.35
CA LEU A 589 9.28 3.33 -36.24
C LEU A 589 8.47 3.34 -34.93
N LEU A 590 8.34 2.17 -34.29
CA LEU A 590 7.62 1.98 -33.04
C LEU A 590 8.60 1.79 -31.89
N VAL A 591 8.52 2.66 -30.89
CA VAL A 591 9.35 2.65 -29.69
C VAL A 591 8.45 2.43 -28.48
N LYS A 592 8.67 1.34 -27.75
CA LYS A 592 7.91 0.98 -26.54
C LYS A 592 8.86 0.82 -25.35
N GLY A 593 8.51 1.38 -24.20
CA GLY A 593 9.35 1.27 -23.00
C GLY A 593 8.61 1.71 -21.73
N PHE A 594 9.21 1.45 -20.56
CA PHE A 594 8.70 2.00 -19.31
C PHE A 594 9.01 3.50 -19.20
N LEU A 595 10.29 3.83 -19.41
CA LEU A 595 10.81 5.19 -19.47
C LEU A 595 11.66 5.33 -20.73
N ILE A 596 11.41 6.37 -21.53
CA ILE A 596 12.08 6.58 -22.82
C ILE A 596 12.79 7.93 -22.80
N CYS A 597 14.08 7.97 -23.14
CA CYS A 597 14.80 9.22 -23.46
C CYS A 597 14.86 9.39 -24.97
N ILE A 598 14.66 10.62 -25.48
CA ILE A 598 14.73 10.89 -26.92
C ILE A 598 16.12 10.60 -27.46
N ALA A 599 17.19 10.92 -26.72
CA ALA A 599 18.57 10.64 -27.11
C ALA A 599 18.82 9.16 -27.51
N GLU A 600 18.06 8.21 -26.95
CA GLU A 600 18.20 6.78 -27.25
C GLU A 600 17.68 6.39 -28.64
N ILE A 601 16.83 7.23 -29.24
CA ILE A 601 16.21 6.97 -30.55
C ILE A 601 16.60 8.03 -31.59
N ASN A 602 17.25 9.12 -31.15
CA ASN A 602 17.63 10.27 -31.95
C ASN A 602 18.99 10.06 -32.65
N SER A 603 19.21 8.88 -33.24
CA SER A 603 20.45 8.49 -33.89
C SER A 603 20.19 7.91 -35.28
N GLU A 604 20.83 8.47 -36.31
CA GLU A 604 20.68 7.98 -37.69
C GLU A 604 21.10 6.52 -37.84
N ASP A 605 22.20 6.14 -37.19
CA ASP A 605 22.74 4.78 -37.28
C ASP A 605 21.80 3.76 -36.65
N LEU A 606 21.18 4.11 -35.52
CA LEU A 606 20.20 3.28 -34.83
C LEU A 606 18.92 3.13 -35.66
N VAL A 607 18.43 4.22 -36.25
CA VAL A 607 17.24 4.16 -37.11
C VAL A 607 17.54 3.34 -38.37
N ARG A 608 18.71 3.50 -38.99
CA ARG A 608 19.12 2.70 -40.16
C ARG A 608 19.25 1.22 -39.83
N SER A 609 19.79 0.87 -38.66
CA SER A 609 19.96 -0.53 -38.26
C SER A 609 18.63 -1.25 -38.03
N HIS A 610 17.62 -0.57 -37.47
CA HIS A 610 16.31 -1.15 -37.21
C HIS A 610 15.38 -1.10 -38.44
N CYS A 611 15.51 -0.08 -39.27
CA CYS A 611 14.65 0.10 -40.45
C CYS A 611 15.20 -0.50 -41.75
N ASN A 612 16.36 -1.17 -41.77
CA ASN A 612 16.94 -1.79 -42.97
C ASN A 612 16.99 -0.85 -44.20
N ASN A 613 17.39 0.41 -44.00
CA ASN A 613 17.38 1.49 -45.01
C ASN A 613 15.99 1.91 -45.56
N ILE A 614 14.89 1.48 -44.93
CA ILE A 614 13.54 2.00 -45.23
C ILE A 614 13.45 3.45 -44.73
N THR A 615 12.95 4.36 -45.57
CA THR A 615 12.69 5.75 -45.18
C THR A 615 11.57 5.80 -44.13
N VAL A 616 11.88 6.33 -42.95
CA VAL A 616 10.91 6.55 -41.88
C VAL A 616 9.90 7.60 -42.30
N LYS A 617 8.60 7.29 -42.12
CA LYS A 617 7.46 8.17 -42.42
C LYS A 617 6.62 8.47 -41.18
N GLU A 618 6.72 7.60 -40.17
CA GLU A 618 6.03 7.76 -38.89
C GLU A 618 6.93 7.29 -37.75
N VAL A 619 6.88 7.99 -36.61
CA VAL A 619 7.53 7.61 -35.35
C VAL A 619 6.46 7.57 -34.26
N ALA A 620 6.34 6.45 -33.56
CA ALA A 620 5.42 6.28 -32.44
C ALA A 620 6.20 5.93 -31.17
N ILE A 621 6.19 6.84 -30.19
CA ILE A 621 6.90 6.73 -28.92
C ILE A 621 5.88 6.48 -27.81
N LEU A 622 5.92 5.29 -27.22
CA LEU A 622 4.94 4.81 -26.27
C LEU A 622 5.63 4.47 -24.95
N ALA A 623 5.45 5.30 -23.92
CA ALA A 623 5.99 5.04 -22.59
C ALA A 623 4.89 4.67 -21.57
N VAL A 624 5.18 3.68 -20.72
CA VAL A 624 4.29 3.30 -19.60
C VAL A 624 4.27 4.37 -18.52
N GLU A 625 5.40 5.05 -18.28
CA GLU A 625 5.54 6.06 -17.22
C GLU A 625 5.95 7.42 -17.77
N THR A 626 7.19 7.57 -18.28
CA THR A 626 7.77 8.88 -18.62
C THR A 626 8.46 8.89 -19.97
N VAL A 627 8.27 9.98 -20.73
CA VAL A 627 9.15 10.36 -21.85
C VAL A 627 10.00 11.56 -21.42
N PHE A 628 11.32 11.41 -21.52
CA PHE A 628 12.29 12.49 -21.33
C PHE A 628 12.64 13.10 -22.69
N LEU A 629 12.31 14.39 -22.85
CA LEU A 629 12.66 15.17 -24.02
C LEU A 629 13.99 15.84 -23.72
N ASP A 630 15.09 15.17 -24.05
CA ASP A 630 16.43 15.53 -23.65
C ASP A 630 17.36 15.96 -24.78
N GLU A 631 16.91 15.87 -26.03
CA GLU A 631 17.59 16.38 -27.23
C GLU A 631 16.60 17.00 -28.23
N ASP A 632 17.12 17.82 -29.13
CA ASP A 632 16.38 18.27 -30.31
C ASP A 632 16.29 17.13 -31.33
N THR A 633 15.17 16.96 -32.01
CA THR A 633 15.04 15.92 -33.04
C THR A 633 16.01 16.15 -34.21
N ILE A 634 16.65 15.08 -34.68
CA ILE A 634 17.53 15.10 -35.86
C ILE A 634 16.77 15.39 -37.17
N ASP A 635 17.50 15.90 -38.16
CA ASP A 635 16.95 16.33 -39.46
C ASP A 635 16.24 15.20 -40.23
N MET A 636 16.54 13.94 -39.93
CA MET A 636 15.88 12.78 -40.55
C MET A 636 14.37 12.71 -40.27
N PHE A 637 13.89 13.38 -39.21
CA PHE A 637 12.47 13.46 -38.86
C PHE A 637 11.72 14.62 -39.52
N ARG A 638 12.37 15.40 -40.40
CA ARG A 638 11.68 16.43 -41.20
C ARG A 638 10.64 15.82 -42.12
N GLY A 639 9.40 16.31 -42.05
CA GLY A 639 8.28 15.77 -42.82
C GLY A 639 7.76 14.40 -42.32
N VAL A 640 8.26 13.91 -41.18
CA VAL A 640 7.84 12.62 -40.57
C VAL A 640 6.72 12.87 -39.58
N ASN A 641 5.71 12.00 -39.57
CA ASN A 641 4.65 12.10 -38.57
C ASN A 641 5.12 11.54 -37.23
N MET A 642 4.80 12.20 -36.12
CA MET A 642 5.24 11.77 -34.79
C MET A 642 4.06 11.66 -33.82
N PHE A 643 3.98 10.50 -33.15
CA PHE A 643 3.06 10.23 -32.06
C PHE A 643 3.84 9.98 -30.78
N ILE A 644 3.52 10.69 -29.70
CA ILE A 644 4.14 10.46 -28.39
C ILE A 644 3.01 10.28 -27.37
N ALA A 645 3.06 9.19 -26.60
CA ALA A 645 2.08 8.93 -25.56
C ALA A 645 2.78 8.39 -24.30
N ALA A 646 2.60 9.11 -23.20
CA ALA A 646 3.17 8.78 -21.91
C ALA A 646 2.38 9.48 -20.80
N PRO A 647 2.14 8.87 -19.62
CA PRO A 647 1.51 9.58 -18.52
C PRO A 647 2.29 10.83 -18.10
N LYS A 648 3.62 10.76 -18.10
CA LYS A 648 4.49 11.88 -17.73
C LYS A 648 5.41 12.28 -18.87
N TRP A 649 5.57 13.57 -19.07
CA TRP A 649 6.51 14.19 -20.01
C TRP A 649 7.44 15.09 -19.21
N GLU A 650 8.76 14.95 -19.42
CA GLU A 650 9.75 15.76 -18.72
C GLU A 650 10.72 16.39 -19.72
N VAL A 651 10.69 17.72 -19.83
CA VAL A 651 11.56 18.47 -20.74
C VAL A 651 12.85 18.84 -20.03
N ILE A 652 13.99 18.40 -20.57
CA ILE A 652 15.31 18.67 -20.01
C ILE A 652 15.94 19.83 -20.76
N GLY A 653 15.97 21.01 -20.15
CA GLY A 653 16.47 22.23 -20.81
C GLY A 653 15.50 22.78 -21.85
N GLN A 654 16.01 23.55 -22.82
CA GLN A 654 15.23 24.07 -23.96
C GLN A 654 15.33 23.09 -25.13
N ARG A 655 14.20 22.65 -25.68
CA ARG A 655 14.14 21.56 -26.66
C ARG A 655 13.19 21.84 -27.81
N ARG A 656 13.51 21.26 -28.96
CA ARG A 656 12.71 21.39 -30.19
C ARG A 656 12.43 20.04 -30.84
N ILE A 657 11.16 19.83 -31.19
CA ILE A 657 10.71 18.76 -32.08
C ILE A 657 10.44 19.39 -33.44
N VAL A 658 11.34 19.14 -34.41
CA VAL A 658 11.32 19.74 -35.75
C VAL A 658 10.85 18.69 -36.76
N LEU A 659 9.56 18.75 -37.09
CA LEU A 659 8.92 17.92 -38.13
C LEU A 659 8.68 18.71 -39.42
N SER A 660 9.25 19.93 -39.51
CA SER A 660 9.03 20.83 -40.63
C SER A 660 9.51 20.22 -41.96
N GLY A 661 8.80 20.52 -43.04
CA GLY A 661 9.12 20.00 -44.36
C GLY A 661 10.49 20.48 -44.87
N GLN A 662 11.12 19.68 -45.74
CA GLN A 662 12.39 20.06 -46.35
C GLN A 662 12.18 21.20 -47.37
N PRO A 663 13.14 22.14 -47.50
CA PRO A 663 13.10 23.14 -48.57
C PRO A 663 13.10 22.48 -49.96
N GLY A 664 12.42 23.09 -50.92
CA GLY A 664 12.45 22.66 -52.32
C GLY A 664 13.86 22.80 -52.88
N SER A 665 14.34 21.75 -53.57
CA SER A 665 15.71 21.75 -54.12
C SER A 665 15.93 22.87 -55.12
N GLU A 666 17.14 23.41 -55.14
CA GLU A 666 17.56 24.36 -56.16
C GLU A 666 17.67 23.66 -57.52
N ILE A 667 17.13 24.31 -58.57
CA ILE A 667 17.28 23.84 -59.93
C ILE A 667 18.58 24.43 -60.47
N SER A 668 19.54 23.58 -60.83
CA SER A 668 20.83 24.01 -61.36
C SER A 668 20.66 24.99 -62.53
N ALA A 669 21.35 26.14 -62.45
CA ALA A 669 21.22 27.28 -63.37
C ALA A 669 21.55 26.99 -64.86
N GLY A 670 21.94 25.76 -65.21
CA GLY A 670 22.39 25.38 -66.56
C GLY A 670 21.37 24.62 -67.42
N ASN A 671 20.14 24.36 -66.96
CA ASN A 671 19.13 23.63 -67.73
C ASN A 671 17.91 24.50 -68.06
N PRO A 672 17.92 25.27 -69.17
CA PRO A 672 16.76 26.04 -69.61
C PRO A 672 15.59 25.13 -70.01
N TYR A 673 14.37 25.68 -70.01
CA TYR A 673 13.13 24.95 -70.29
C TYR A 673 13.17 24.30 -71.70
N VAL A 674 12.93 22.98 -71.76
CA VAL A 674 13.07 22.13 -72.97
C VAL A 674 12.13 22.54 -74.12
N ALA A 675 11.09 23.35 -73.87
CA ALA A 675 10.16 23.77 -74.91
C ALA A 675 10.69 24.89 -75.83
N ASN A 676 11.47 25.85 -75.31
CA ASN A 676 11.96 27.02 -76.07
C ASN A 676 13.46 27.32 -75.87
N GLY A 677 14.17 26.58 -75.01
CA GLY A 677 15.62 26.67 -74.80
C GLY A 677 16.13 27.98 -74.16
N LYS A 678 15.24 28.90 -73.78
CA LYS A 678 15.60 30.23 -73.25
C LYS A 678 14.97 30.59 -71.90
N ASP A 679 13.75 30.17 -71.59
CA ASP A 679 13.11 30.54 -70.30
C ASP A 679 13.64 29.70 -69.12
N GLY A 680 13.67 30.32 -67.94
CA GLY A 680 14.02 29.69 -66.67
C GLY A 680 12.91 28.77 -66.17
N LYS A 681 13.27 27.61 -65.61
CA LYS A 681 12.31 26.66 -65.04
C LYS A 681 11.77 27.14 -63.68
N PRO A 682 10.46 27.05 -63.40
CA PRO A 682 9.92 27.35 -62.08
C PRO A 682 10.54 26.48 -60.98
N GLY A 683 10.70 27.05 -59.78
CA GLY A 683 11.28 26.36 -58.63
C GLY A 683 10.45 25.16 -58.16
N LEU A 684 11.11 24.18 -57.54
CA LEU A 684 10.43 23.00 -56.99
C LEU A 684 9.65 23.36 -55.71
N PRO A 685 8.49 22.72 -55.44
CA PRO A 685 7.75 22.99 -54.23
C PRO A 685 8.51 22.53 -52.98
N GLY A 686 8.25 23.19 -51.86
CA GLY A 686 8.74 22.73 -50.56
C GLY A 686 8.02 21.46 -50.11
N GLY A 687 8.70 20.63 -49.31
CA GLY A 687 8.12 19.45 -48.69
C GLY A 687 7.05 19.82 -47.66
N ASN A 688 6.07 18.94 -47.45
CA ASN A 688 5.08 19.15 -46.38
C ASN A 688 5.70 18.91 -45.00
N GLY A 689 5.19 19.62 -43.99
CA GLY A 689 5.47 19.32 -42.58
C GLY A 689 4.81 18.00 -42.15
N GLY A 690 5.46 17.28 -41.25
CA GLY A 690 4.94 16.05 -40.66
C GLY A 690 4.02 16.34 -39.48
N SER A 691 2.92 15.59 -39.34
CA SER A 691 1.93 15.81 -38.29
C SER A 691 2.42 15.35 -36.91
N PHE A 692 2.03 16.06 -35.86
CA PHE A 692 2.36 15.75 -34.46
C PHE A 692 1.12 15.45 -33.63
N PHE A 693 1.16 14.36 -32.88
CA PHE A 693 0.11 13.98 -31.94
C PHE A 693 0.71 13.57 -30.59
N GLY A 694 0.33 14.26 -29.52
CA GLY A 694 0.81 14.00 -28.16
C GLY A 694 -0.32 13.65 -27.18
N ILE A 695 -0.07 12.74 -26.25
CA ILE A 695 -0.96 12.47 -25.10
C ILE A 695 -0.14 12.41 -23.82
N GLY A 696 -0.56 13.18 -22.81
CA GLY A 696 0.07 13.16 -21.49
C GLY A 696 -0.83 13.64 -20.37
N LEU A 697 -0.52 13.20 -19.15
CA LEU A 697 -1.21 13.60 -17.93
C LEU A 697 -0.44 14.68 -17.17
N GLN A 698 0.88 14.52 -17.07
CA GLN A 698 1.76 15.44 -16.34
C GLN A 698 2.86 15.95 -17.27
N PHE A 699 3.05 17.27 -17.33
CA PHE A 699 4.07 17.92 -18.15
C PHE A 699 5.01 18.73 -17.27
N LEU A 700 6.21 18.21 -17.04
CA LEU A 700 7.27 18.91 -16.32
C LEU A 700 8.08 19.75 -17.31
N ASN A 701 8.17 21.06 -17.04
CA ASN A 701 8.88 22.04 -17.86
C ASN A 701 8.38 22.15 -19.32
N GLY A 702 7.10 21.89 -19.59
CA GLY A 702 6.56 21.89 -20.96
C GLY A 702 6.75 23.21 -21.73
N LYS A 703 6.76 24.36 -21.04
CA LYS A 703 7.09 25.68 -21.63
C LYS A 703 8.47 25.78 -22.30
N SER A 704 9.37 24.86 -22.00
CA SER A 704 10.71 24.80 -22.58
C SER A 704 10.78 23.92 -23.83
N LEU A 705 9.64 23.41 -24.31
CA LEU A 705 9.52 22.61 -25.51
C LEU A 705 8.80 23.39 -26.60
N ARG A 706 9.39 23.38 -27.80
CA ARG A 706 8.78 23.91 -29.02
C ARG A 706 8.63 22.82 -30.09
N ILE A 707 7.46 22.75 -30.71
CA ILE A 707 7.13 21.75 -31.74
C ILE A 707 6.83 22.45 -33.06
N GLU A 708 7.61 22.16 -34.09
CA GLU A 708 7.57 22.83 -35.39
C GLU A 708 7.14 21.85 -36.49
N SER A 709 5.95 22.04 -37.05
CA SER A 709 5.37 21.26 -38.15
C SER A 709 5.10 22.15 -39.37
N ASN A 710 6.03 23.04 -39.68
CA ASN A 710 5.87 23.99 -40.78
C ASN A 710 6.06 23.32 -42.14
N GLY A 711 5.43 23.86 -43.18
CA GLY A 711 5.78 23.50 -44.55
C GLY A 711 7.20 23.96 -44.90
N GLY A 712 7.90 23.19 -45.74
CA GLY A 712 9.21 23.57 -46.26
C GLY A 712 9.11 24.76 -47.21
N ARG A 713 10.14 25.61 -47.24
CA ARG A 713 10.20 26.74 -48.19
C ARG A 713 10.25 26.23 -49.64
N GLY A 714 9.56 26.90 -50.56
CA GLY A 714 9.68 26.61 -51.98
C GLY A 714 11.10 26.86 -52.51
N GLY A 715 11.55 26.07 -53.47
CA GLY A 715 12.85 26.25 -54.13
C GLY A 715 12.87 27.49 -55.02
N PRO A 716 14.05 28.08 -55.29
CA PRO A 716 14.17 29.22 -56.19
C PRO A 716 13.86 28.82 -57.65
N GLY A 717 13.24 29.74 -58.39
CA GLY A 717 13.11 29.61 -59.85
C GLY A 717 14.45 29.82 -60.55
N ALA A 718 14.69 29.11 -61.65
CA ALA A 718 15.90 29.27 -62.45
C ALA A 718 15.85 30.56 -63.29
N ASN A 719 17.01 31.15 -63.59
CA ASN A 719 17.09 32.35 -64.40
C ASN A 719 16.83 32.04 -65.89
N GLY A 720 16.29 33.01 -66.62
CA GLY A 720 16.20 32.96 -68.08
C GLY A 720 17.58 33.05 -68.74
N ALA A 721 17.77 32.36 -69.86
CA ALA A 721 18.96 32.44 -70.68
C ALA A 721 19.00 33.76 -71.47
N ARG A 722 20.21 34.23 -71.76
CA ARG A 722 20.44 35.40 -72.60
C ARG A 722 19.92 35.18 -74.02
N GLY A 723 19.30 36.21 -74.60
CA GLY A 723 18.86 36.20 -75.98
C GLY A 723 20.02 36.10 -76.96
N ALA A 724 19.79 35.51 -78.13
CA ALA A 724 20.80 35.39 -79.17
C ALA A 724 21.14 36.78 -79.75
N THR A 725 22.42 37.04 -79.99
CA THR A 725 22.87 38.26 -80.67
C THR A 725 22.25 38.36 -82.07
N GLY A 726 21.86 39.57 -82.47
CA GLY A 726 21.31 39.85 -83.78
C GLY A 726 22.35 39.61 -84.88
N LEU A 727 21.86 39.28 -86.07
CA LEU A 727 22.71 39.09 -87.25
C LEU A 727 23.29 40.42 -87.69
N ALA A 728 24.58 40.45 -88.03
CA ALA A 728 25.19 41.64 -88.61
C ALA A 728 24.54 41.96 -89.96
N GLY A 729 24.34 43.25 -90.22
CA GLY A 729 23.84 43.74 -91.49
C GLY A 729 24.91 43.58 -92.57
N LYS A 730 24.48 43.32 -93.81
CA LYS A 730 25.40 43.15 -94.94
C LYS A 730 26.01 44.49 -95.36
N ASN A 731 27.29 44.47 -95.70
CA ASN A 731 27.97 45.64 -96.25
C ASN A 731 27.47 45.93 -97.67
N ALA A 732 27.44 47.19 -98.07
CA ALA A 732 27.03 47.59 -99.42
C ALA A 732 27.89 46.93 -100.53
N SER A 733 29.17 46.63 -100.24
CA SER A 733 30.06 45.89 -101.15
C SER A 733 29.51 44.53 -101.56
N GLU A 734 28.83 43.84 -100.65
CA GLU A 734 28.29 42.50 -100.90
C GLU A 734 27.04 42.56 -101.79
N ASN A 735 26.24 43.61 -101.65
CA ASN A 735 25.08 43.86 -102.51
C ASN A 735 25.49 44.28 -103.93
N LEU A 736 26.60 45.02 -104.08
CA LEU A 736 27.13 45.44 -105.39
C LEU A 736 27.79 44.29 -106.18
N LEU A 737 28.41 43.31 -105.49
CA LEU A 737 29.01 42.12 -106.12
C LEU A 737 27.95 41.19 -106.77
N LEU A 738 26.73 41.15 -106.24
CA LEU A 738 25.62 40.35 -106.80
C LEU A 738 25.10 40.90 -108.13
N GLN A 739 25.42 42.15 -108.49
CA GLN A 739 25.02 42.78 -109.76
C GLN A 739 26.04 42.60 -110.91
N ASN A 740 27.08 41.78 -110.72
CA ASN A 740 27.93 41.23 -111.79
C ASN A 740 28.74 42.24 -112.62
N TYR A 741 29.16 43.35 -112.03
CA TYR A 741 30.15 44.25 -112.63
C TYR A 741 31.29 44.49 -111.63
N ILE A 742 32.53 44.35 -112.11
CA ILE A 742 33.78 45.00 -111.66
C ILE A 742 34.87 44.05 -111.12
N THR A 743 36.03 44.12 -111.80
CA THR A 743 37.36 43.73 -111.29
C THR A 743 38.21 45.02 -111.19
N ILE A 744 38.87 45.25 -110.05
CA ILE A 744 39.49 46.53 -109.69
C ILE A 744 40.98 46.55 -110.05
N TYR A 745 41.44 47.54 -110.83
CA TYR A 745 42.88 47.85 -110.98
C TYR A 745 43.16 49.37 -110.81
N ARG A 746 44.31 49.67 -110.19
CA ARG A 746 44.75 50.97 -109.64
C ARG A 746 44.83 52.14 -110.67
N GLY A 747 44.23 53.28 -110.27
CA GLY A 747 44.90 54.57 -110.12
C GLY A 747 45.01 55.53 -111.32
N VAL A 748 44.30 56.67 -111.25
CA VAL A 748 44.82 58.02 -111.55
C VAL A 748 44.22 58.98 -110.52
N GLU A 749 45.06 59.84 -109.95
CA GLU A 749 44.75 60.87 -108.95
C GLU A 749 44.42 62.19 -109.66
N THR A 750 43.32 62.85 -109.31
CA THR A 750 43.05 64.24 -109.72
C THR A 750 42.35 64.99 -108.58
N ASP A 751 42.80 66.21 -108.31
CA ASP A 751 42.60 66.95 -107.06
C ASP A 751 41.27 67.74 -106.92
N ASP A 752 40.34 67.69 -107.89
CA ASP A 752 39.25 68.69 -107.97
C ASP A 752 37.82 68.24 -107.62
N PHE A 753 37.60 67.06 -107.02
CA PHE A 753 36.24 66.62 -106.62
C PHE A 753 35.83 67.02 -105.19
N LYS A 754 35.98 68.30 -104.84
CA LYS A 754 35.46 68.88 -103.59
C LYS A 754 34.33 69.88 -103.86
N SER A 755 33.17 69.41 -104.33
CA SER A 755 31.85 70.02 -104.04
C SER A 755 30.71 69.38 -104.85
N SER A 756 30.18 68.25 -104.39
CA SER A 756 28.75 67.94 -104.61
C SER A 756 28.19 67.10 -103.46
N SER A 757 27.38 67.74 -102.62
CA SER A 757 26.62 67.11 -101.54
C SER A 757 25.19 66.88 -102.02
N SER A 758 24.99 65.83 -102.82
CA SER A 758 23.67 65.30 -103.20
C SER A 758 23.74 63.76 -103.22
N PRO A 759 22.85 63.05 -102.49
CA PRO A 759 22.89 61.59 -102.38
C PRO A 759 22.18 60.86 -103.54
N GLN A 760 22.03 61.52 -104.69
CA GLN A 760 21.44 60.90 -105.88
C GLN A 760 22.51 60.73 -106.94
N SER A 761 22.52 59.56 -107.58
CA SER A 761 23.40 59.26 -108.69
C SER A 761 23.33 60.38 -109.72
N PHE A 762 24.44 61.04 -109.94
CA PHE A 762 24.53 62.13 -110.88
C PHE A 762 25.48 61.74 -112.01
N LYS A 763 25.11 62.11 -113.24
CA LYS A 763 25.88 61.91 -114.47
C LYS A 763 26.37 63.25 -114.97
N VAL A 764 27.66 63.37 -115.23
CA VAL A 764 28.27 64.56 -115.84
C VAL A 764 29.08 64.12 -117.05
N ASP A 765 28.73 64.67 -118.23
CA ASP A 765 29.43 64.46 -119.49
C ASP A 765 30.32 65.69 -119.77
N PHE A 766 31.63 65.50 -119.95
CA PHE A 766 32.58 66.54 -120.34
C PHE A 766 33.03 66.33 -121.79
N ASN A 767 32.99 67.40 -122.60
CA ASN A 767 33.53 67.44 -123.96
C ASN A 767 34.57 68.56 -124.03
N ASP A 768 35.80 68.22 -124.38
CA ASP A 768 36.86 69.23 -124.55
C ASP A 768 37.74 68.93 -125.78
N THR A 769 38.20 69.99 -126.45
CA THR A 769 38.90 69.94 -127.75
C THR A 769 40.25 70.65 -127.61
N ILE A 770 41.36 69.90 -127.53
CA ILE A 770 42.71 70.49 -127.31
C ILE A 770 43.66 70.11 -128.46
N CYS A 771 44.25 71.14 -129.11
CA CYS A 771 45.10 71.06 -130.31
C CYS A 771 46.53 71.58 -130.06
N TYR A 772 47.55 70.89 -130.57
CA TYR A 772 48.85 71.50 -130.92
C TYR A 772 49.37 70.82 -132.19
N LEU A 773 49.63 71.64 -133.24
CA LEU A 773 50.17 71.34 -134.59
C LEU A 773 49.13 71.11 -135.72
N PRO A 774 49.38 71.63 -136.95
CA PRO A 774 48.32 72.22 -137.79
C PRO A 774 47.46 71.26 -138.64
N ILE A 775 47.46 69.93 -138.43
CA ILE A 775 46.82 69.01 -139.39
C ILE A 775 46.03 67.82 -138.76
N ILE A 776 45.69 67.80 -137.45
CA ILE A 776 44.87 66.70 -136.86
C ILE A 776 43.89 67.22 -135.76
N PHE A 777 42.61 66.81 -135.81
CA PHE A 777 41.57 67.07 -134.78
C PHE A 777 41.21 65.80 -133.98
N CYS A 778 41.10 65.91 -132.64
CA CYS A 778 40.62 64.85 -131.74
C CYS A 778 39.52 65.38 -130.80
N ASN A 779 38.46 64.58 -130.58
CA ASN A 779 37.47 64.80 -129.50
C ASN A 779 37.64 63.72 -128.43
N ILE A 780 37.62 64.15 -127.15
CA ILE A 780 37.56 63.26 -125.99
C ILE A 780 36.27 63.57 -125.24
N THR A 781 35.47 62.53 -125.00
CA THR A 781 34.27 62.62 -124.18
C THR A 781 34.46 61.76 -122.93
N ALA A 782 34.26 62.35 -121.75
CA ALA A 782 34.37 61.66 -120.47
C ALA A 782 33.03 61.71 -119.73
N ARG A 783 32.50 60.55 -119.31
CA ARG A 783 31.28 60.41 -118.53
C ARG A 783 31.61 59.94 -117.12
N ILE A 784 31.16 60.67 -116.11
CA ILE A 784 31.30 60.29 -114.70
C ILE A 784 29.94 59.86 -114.14
N GLU A 785 29.85 58.68 -113.52
CA GLU A 785 28.66 58.18 -112.82
C GLU A 785 28.99 57.80 -111.38
N VAL A 786 28.30 58.41 -110.41
CA VAL A 786 28.47 58.12 -108.97
C VAL A 786 27.30 57.29 -108.45
N ILE A 787 27.55 56.13 -107.85
CA ILE A 787 26.57 55.26 -107.20
C ILE A 787 26.82 55.26 -105.70
N THR A 788 25.78 55.50 -104.90
CA THR A 788 25.87 55.46 -103.43
C THR A 788 24.93 54.39 -102.91
N GLU A 789 25.46 53.40 -102.20
CA GLU A 789 24.68 52.28 -101.66
C GLU A 789 24.93 52.15 -100.15
N TYR A 790 23.86 52.01 -99.37
CA TYR A 790 23.95 51.88 -97.91
C TYR A 790 24.12 50.41 -97.49
N GLY A 791 24.82 50.17 -96.39
CA GLY A 791 24.81 48.84 -95.75
C GLY A 791 23.49 48.57 -95.02
N GLU A 792 23.10 47.30 -94.96
CA GLU A 792 21.89 46.86 -94.26
C GLU A 792 22.06 47.02 -92.74
N CYS A 793 20.97 47.26 -92.00
CA CYS A 793 21.03 47.33 -90.54
C CYS A 793 21.23 45.93 -89.93
N GLY A 794 22.04 45.85 -88.88
CA GLY A 794 22.14 44.63 -88.08
C GLY A 794 20.83 44.39 -87.34
N SER A 795 20.37 43.15 -87.34
CA SER A 795 19.09 42.80 -86.74
C SER A 795 19.14 43.00 -85.21
N SER A 796 17.99 43.30 -84.61
CA SER A 796 17.88 43.36 -83.15
C SER A 796 18.23 41.99 -82.55
N GLY A 797 18.94 41.99 -81.42
CA GLY A 797 19.15 40.75 -80.68
C GLY A 797 17.82 40.21 -80.18
N ALA A 798 17.72 38.88 -80.12
CA ALA A 798 16.50 38.23 -79.64
C ALA A 798 16.27 38.59 -78.16
N SER A 799 15.01 38.67 -77.74
CA SER A 799 14.68 38.81 -76.31
C SER A 799 15.32 37.69 -75.49
N GLY A 800 15.80 38.04 -74.30
CA GLY A 800 16.21 37.03 -73.31
C GLY A 800 15.00 36.27 -72.80
N GLY A 801 15.22 35.06 -72.31
CA GLY A 801 14.15 34.24 -71.77
C GLY A 801 13.60 34.80 -70.46
N LEU A 802 12.35 34.49 -70.16
CA LEU A 802 11.70 34.83 -68.89
C LEU A 802 12.38 34.11 -67.72
N GLY A 803 12.38 34.71 -66.52
CA GLY A 803 12.79 34.00 -65.31
C GLY A 803 11.76 32.94 -64.90
N GLY A 804 12.17 31.88 -64.21
CA GLY A 804 11.25 30.91 -63.63
C GLY A 804 10.53 31.46 -62.40
N GLU A 805 9.24 31.19 -62.24
CA GLU A 805 8.49 31.53 -61.02
C GLU A 805 9.06 30.79 -59.79
N SER A 806 8.87 31.34 -58.59
CA SER A 806 9.27 30.69 -57.34
C SER A 806 8.51 29.39 -57.08
N GLY A 807 9.17 28.41 -56.48
CA GLY A 807 8.50 27.23 -55.94
C GLY A 807 7.48 27.60 -54.84
N ILE A 808 6.37 26.87 -54.79
CA ILE A 808 5.33 27.04 -53.77
C ILE A 808 5.80 26.36 -52.48
N GLY A 809 5.65 27.04 -51.33
CA GLY A 809 5.98 26.44 -50.05
C GLY A 809 5.06 25.26 -49.70
N GLY A 810 5.58 24.30 -48.95
CA GLY A 810 4.85 23.12 -48.51
C GLY A 810 3.69 23.45 -47.56
N LEU A 811 2.79 22.49 -47.39
CA LEU A 811 1.72 22.58 -46.40
C LEU A 811 2.22 22.17 -45.01
N PRO A 812 1.73 22.77 -43.91
CA PRO A 812 2.05 22.33 -42.57
C PRO A 812 1.39 20.99 -42.27
N GLY A 813 1.96 20.27 -41.29
CA GLY A 813 1.31 19.09 -40.72
C GLY A 813 0.26 19.49 -39.69
N ASP A 814 -0.59 18.52 -39.34
CA ASP A 814 -1.59 18.69 -38.29
C ASP A 814 -0.92 18.55 -36.91
N GLN A 815 -1.33 19.35 -35.93
CA GLN A 815 -0.78 19.30 -34.58
C GLN A 815 -1.92 19.14 -33.56
N GLN A 816 -1.81 18.16 -32.67
CA GLN A 816 -2.75 17.96 -31.57
C GLN A 816 -2.04 17.47 -30.32
N LEU A 817 -2.32 18.09 -29.17
CA LEU A 817 -1.84 17.66 -27.85
C LEU A 817 -3.03 17.45 -26.92
N ILE A 818 -3.13 16.26 -26.34
CA ILE A 818 -4.17 15.91 -25.37
C ILE A 818 -3.57 15.98 -23.97
N GLU A 819 -3.86 17.08 -23.29
CA GLU A 819 -3.43 17.35 -21.92
C GLU A 819 -4.47 16.85 -20.91
N LEU A 820 -4.27 15.68 -20.32
CA LEU A 820 -5.26 15.07 -19.42
C LEU A 820 -5.28 15.71 -18.02
N GLY A 821 -4.19 16.38 -17.63
CA GLY A 821 -4.07 17.13 -16.38
C GLY A 821 -3.99 18.63 -16.63
N ASP A 822 -3.02 19.28 -15.98
CA ASP A 822 -2.76 20.72 -16.14
C ASP A 822 -2.20 21.05 -17.54
N SER A 823 -2.32 22.32 -17.95
CA SER A 823 -1.78 22.78 -19.23
C SER A 823 -0.26 22.61 -19.28
N SER A 824 0.23 22.07 -20.39
CA SER A 824 1.66 21.82 -20.64
C SER A 824 2.44 23.10 -20.94
N GLN A 825 1.77 24.14 -21.42
CA GLN A 825 2.39 25.37 -21.95
C GLN A 825 3.38 25.12 -23.10
N ILE A 826 3.33 23.97 -23.78
CA ILE A 826 4.19 23.64 -24.92
C ILE A 826 3.88 24.57 -26.10
N GLU A 827 4.93 25.14 -26.70
CA GLU A 827 4.78 25.99 -27.89
C GLU A 827 4.64 25.12 -29.15
N MET A 828 3.57 25.31 -29.93
CA MET A 828 3.33 24.58 -31.18
C MET A 828 3.20 25.56 -32.35
N GLN A 829 3.92 25.28 -33.44
CA GLN A 829 3.95 26.08 -34.66
C GLN A 829 3.66 25.24 -35.92
N ASN A 830 2.67 25.65 -36.71
CA ASN A 830 2.23 25.00 -37.94
C ASN A 830 1.88 26.01 -39.06
N ARG A 831 2.89 26.58 -39.72
CA ARG A 831 2.70 27.56 -40.80
C ARG A 831 2.96 26.94 -42.18
N ASN A 832 2.30 27.45 -43.22
CA ASN A 832 2.68 27.16 -44.60
C ASN A 832 4.14 27.58 -44.83
N GLY A 833 4.84 26.83 -45.68
CA GLY A 833 6.17 27.20 -46.11
C GLY A 833 6.14 28.50 -46.92
N ASP A 834 7.18 29.30 -46.81
CA ASP A 834 7.33 30.50 -47.62
C ASP A 834 7.56 30.16 -49.09
N LEU A 835 7.24 31.09 -49.99
CA LEU A 835 7.59 30.98 -51.40
C LEU A 835 9.12 31.01 -51.59
N GLY A 836 9.59 30.34 -52.64
CA GLY A 836 10.96 30.48 -53.10
C GLY A 836 11.27 31.89 -53.64
N ALA A 837 12.53 32.15 -53.99
CA ALA A 837 12.86 33.34 -54.77
C ALA A 837 12.48 33.13 -56.25
N ARG A 838 12.05 34.20 -56.94
CA ARG A 838 11.84 34.17 -58.40
C ARG A 838 13.18 34.23 -59.13
N GLY A 839 13.30 33.51 -60.24
CA GLY A 839 14.46 33.61 -61.13
C GLY A 839 14.48 34.92 -61.90
N SER A 840 15.65 35.45 -62.24
CA SER A 840 15.77 36.67 -63.04
C SER A 840 15.47 36.41 -64.51
N MET A 841 14.94 37.42 -65.21
CA MET A 841 14.86 37.42 -66.68
C MET A 841 16.28 37.41 -67.27
N GLY A 842 16.47 36.71 -68.40
CA GLY A 842 17.72 36.73 -69.14
C GLY A 842 17.87 38.03 -69.93
N ASP A 843 19.11 38.50 -70.10
CA ASP A 843 19.37 39.72 -70.85
C ASP A 843 18.98 39.55 -72.34
N THR A 844 18.51 40.62 -72.97
CA THR A 844 18.32 40.67 -74.43
C THR A 844 19.67 40.45 -75.13
N GLY A 845 19.66 39.72 -76.25
CA GLY A 845 20.83 39.58 -77.10
C GLY A 845 21.31 40.95 -77.59
N GLU A 846 22.61 41.09 -77.81
CA GLU A 846 23.15 42.31 -78.42
C GLU A 846 22.62 42.47 -79.85
N ARG A 847 22.44 43.71 -80.31
CA ARG A 847 22.10 43.97 -81.72
C ARG A 847 23.29 43.60 -82.60
N GLY A 848 23.02 43.04 -83.79
CA GLY A 848 24.06 42.81 -84.78
C GLY A 848 24.69 44.13 -85.26
N ALA A 849 25.96 44.10 -85.64
CA ALA A 849 26.62 45.28 -86.19
C ALA A 849 25.96 45.71 -87.52
N ASP A 850 25.79 47.00 -87.76
CA ASP A 850 25.27 47.52 -89.03
C ASP A 850 26.30 47.37 -90.16
N GLY A 851 25.83 47.10 -91.37
CA GLY A 851 26.67 47.03 -92.57
C GLY A 851 27.16 48.41 -93.01
N ILE A 852 28.36 48.45 -93.60
CA ILE A 852 29.02 49.70 -94.02
C ILE A 852 28.58 50.09 -95.44
N GLY A 853 28.17 51.36 -95.63
CA GLY A 853 27.87 51.94 -96.94
C GLY A 853 29.09 52.21 -97.82
N MET A 854 28.86 52.38 -99.13
CA MET A 854 29.90 52.69 -100.11
C MET A 854 29.44 53.72 -101.14
N ILE A 855 30.39 54.52 -101.63
CA ILE A 855 30.25 55.36 -102.82
C ILE A 855 31.19 54.82 -103.90
N CYS A 856 30.67 54.56 -105.08
CA CYS A 856 31.39 54.14 -106.28
C CYS A 856 31.31 55.22 -107.35
N VAL A 857 32.40 55.46 -108.07
CA VAL A 857 32.52 56.42 -109.18
C VAL A 857 33.03 55.68 -110.41
N LEU A 858 32.27 55.71 -111.50
CA LEU A 858 32.64 55.24 -112.83
C LEU A 858 33.08 56.42 -113.70
N LEU A 859 34.18 56.27 -114.42
CA LEU A 859 34.69 57.18 -115.44
C LEU A 859 34.77 56.43 -116.78
N ASP A 860 33.97 56.81 -117.76
CA ASP A 860 33.92 56.24 -119.13
C ASP A 860 34.48 57.26 -120.14
N LEU A 861 35.58 56.93 -120.82
CA LEU A 861 36.32 57.80 -121.74
C LEU A 861 36.25 57.27 -123.18
N GLU A 862 35.76 58.09 -124.11
CA GLU A 862 35.67 57.80 -125.55
C GLU A 862 36.53 58.80 -126.35
N LYS A 863 37.51 58.30 -127.13
CA LYS A 863 38.39 59.13 -128.01
C LYS A 863 38.09 58.87 -129.49
N SER A 864 37.96 59.94 -130.30
CA SER A 864 37.82 59.81 -131.76
C SER A 864 38.80 60.70 -132.54
N LEU A 865 39.51 60.11 -133.52
CA LEU A 865 40.48 60.75 -134.42
C LEU A 865 39.90 60.86 -135.86
N PHE A 866 39.80 62.06 -136.41
CA PHE A 866 39.32 62.29 -137.79
C PHE A 866 40.51 62.31 -138.77
N MET A 867 40.95 61.17 -139.32
CA MET A 867 41.44 61.11 -140.72
C MET A 867 41.81 59.74 -141.31
N HIS A 868 41.53 58.59 -140.68
CA HIS A 868 41.61 57.29 -141.37
C HIS A 868 40.46 56.34 -141.00
N PRO A 869 39.68 55.79 -141.97
CA PRO A 869 38.47 55.00 -141.71
C PRO A 869 38.66 53.62 -141.06
N HIS A 870 39.87 53.25 -140.62
CA HIS A 870 40.18 51.89 -140.18
C HIS A 870 40.95 51.77 -138.85
N ILE A 871 40.92 52.79 -137.98
CA ILE A 871 41.44 52.65 -136.60
C ILE A 871 40.25 52.50 -135.62
N PRO A 872 40.18 51.42 -134.81
CA PRO A 872 39.08 51.18 -133.88
C PRO A 872 39.01 52.23 -132.77
N ARG A 873 37.77 52.58 -132.35
CA ARG A 873 37.53 53.44 -131.17
C ARG A 873 38.00 52.71 -129.92
N GLU A 874 38.97 53.27 -129.21
CA GLU A 874 39.28 52.84 -127.85
C GLU A 874 38.26 53.45 -126.88
N LYS A 875 37.49 52.57 -126.23
CA LYS A 875 36.65 52.89 -125.07
C LYS A 875 37.35 52.36 -123.84
N ASP A 876 37.57 53.22 -122.87
CA ASP A 876 38.24 52.87 -121.62
C ASP A 876 37.35 53.30 -120.45
N TRP A 877 36.98 52.35 -119.58
CA TRP A 877 36.11 52.62 -118.43
C TRP A 877 36.79 52.18 -117.13
N LYS A 878 36.76 53.05 -116.11
CA LYS A 878 37.38 52.81 -114.79
C LYS A 878 36.40 53.06 -113.65
N TRP A 879 36.38 52.18 -112.66
CA TRP A 879 35.60 52.33 -111.42
C TRP A 879 36.53 52.63 -110.22
N LYS A 880 36.07 53.46 -109.27
CA LYS A 880 36.66 53.64 -107.95
C LYS A 880 35.56 53.65 -106.89
N CYS A 881 35.66 52.80 -105.87
CA CYS A 881 34.74 52.84 -104.74
C CYS A 881 35.45 53.09 -103.41
N GLU A 882 34.83 53.89 -102.54
CA GLU A 882 35.28 54.14 -101.17
C GLU A 882 34.17 53.83 -100.16
N LYS A 883 34.56 53.28 -99.01
CA LYS A 883 33.65 53.02 -97.89
C LYS A 883 33.33 54.35 -97.21
N THR A 884 32.05 54.61 -96.95
CA THR A 884 31.63 55.89 -96.40
C THR A 884 31.51 55.90 -94.88
N ASN A 885 31.68 54.76 -94.20
CA ASN A 885 31.37 54.58 -92.77
C ASN A 885 29.93 55.01 -92.37
N THR A 886 29.06 55.28 -93.35
CA THR A 886 27.67 55.69 -93.11
C THR A 886 26.76 54.47 -93.20
N THR A 887 26.01 54.21 -92.14
CA THR A 887 24.93 53.20 -92.10
C THR A 887 23.61 53.84 -92.54
N SER A 888 22.60 53.03 -92.88
CA SER A 888 21.30 53.55 -93.29
C SER A 888 20.66 54.41 -92.18
N PRO A 889 20.08 55.60 -92.47
CA PRO A 889 19.35 56.42 -91.49
C PRO A 889 18.19 55.68 -90.81
N ALA A 890 17.67 54.62 -91.46
CA ALA A 890 16.62 53.75 -90.90
C ALA A 890 17.09 52.91 -89.69
N CYS A 891 18.41 52.76 -89.49
CA CYS A 891 18.98 51.96 -88.41
C CYS A 891 18.75 52.55 -87.00
N ASN A 892 18.25 53.79 -86.88
CA ASN A 892 18.00 54.47 -85.60
C ASN A 892 16.53 54.40 -85.10
N LEU A 893 15.64 53.66 -85.77
CA LEU A 893 14.18 53.69 -85.53
C LEU A 893 13.57 52.39 -84.95
N CYS A 894 14.36 51.52 -84.32
CA CYS A 894 13.79 50.33 -83.66
C CYS A 894 13.27 50.65 -82.25
N GLN A 895 11.94 50.68 -82.10
CA GLN A 895 11.25 50.77 -80.79
C GLN A 895 11.54 49.54 -79.92
N LYS A 896 11.81 49.77 -78.63
CA LYS A 896 11.86 48.70 -77.62
C LYS A 896 10.46 48.11 -77.45
N PRO A 897 10.28 46.78 -77.54
CA PRO A 897 8.97 46.17 -77.26
C PRO A 897 8.64 46.31 -75.77
N ASP A 898 7.36 46.59 -75.48
CA ASP A 898 6.80 46.68 -74.13
C ASP A 898 6.89 45.31 -73.42
N GLU A 899 7.64 45.24 -72.32
CA GLU A 899 7.86 44.04 -71.52
C GLU A 899 6.71 43.79 -70.54
N THR A 900 5.63 43.14 -71.00
CA THR A 900 4.46 42.87 -70.15
C THR A 900 4.52 41.53 -69.37
N ALA A 901 5.57 40.72 -69.49
CA ALA A 901 5.74 39.51 -68.68
C ALA A 901 7.21 39.29 -68.27
N LYS A 902 7.49 39.15 -66.97
CA LYS A 902 8.85 38.97 -66.41
C LYS A 902 9.21 37.53 -66.04
N TYR A 903 8.21 36.67 -65.86
CA TYR A 903 8.37 35.31 -65.36
C TYR A 903 7.44 34.32 -66.07
N THR A 904 7.88 33.06 -66.16
CA THR A 904 7.05 31.96 -66.66
C THR A 904 6.47 31.14 -65.50
N SER A 905 5.15 30.91 -65.53
CA SER A 905 4.42 30.03 -64.60
C SER A 905 4.15 28.64 -65.17
N ALA A 906 4.54 28.41 -66.43
CA ALA A 906 4.37 27.12 -67.08
C ALA A 906 5.29 26.08 -66.43
N GLY A 907 4.71 25.02 -65.90
CA GLY A 907 5.44 23.95 -65.22
C GLY A 907 5.62 24.15 -63.70
N ILE A 908 4.93 25.10 -63.07
CA ILE A 908 4.84 25.17 -61.60
C ILE A 908 4.20 23.87 -61.09
N VAL A 909 4.87 23.23 -60.12
CA VAL A 909 4.38 22.03 -59.45
C VAL A 909 3.80 22.42 -58.09
N GLN A 910 2.57 21.97 -57.82
CA GLN A 910 1.95 22.16 -56.51
C GLN A 910 2.62 21.26 -55.46
N PRO A 911 2.66 21.68 -54.18
CA PRO A 911 3.09 20.80 -53.10
C PRO A 911 2.27 19.51 -53.09
N ALA A 912 2.89 18.41 -52.63
CA ALA A 912 2.18 17.13 -52.52
C ALA A 912 0.92 17.28 -51.64
N ALA A 913 -0.12 16.50 -51.92
CA ALA A 913 -1.30 16.50 -51.07
C ALA A 913 -0.94 16.05 -49.64
N ARG A 914 -1.64 16.61 -48.64
CA ARG A 914 -1.49 16.17 -47.24
C ARG A 914 -1.85 14.68 -47.14
N LYS A 915 -0.98 13.90 -46.51
CA LYS A 915 -1.28 12.51 -46.17
C LYS A 915 -1.91 12.46 -44.77
N PRO A 916 -3.08 11.83 -44.60
CA PRO A 916 -3.73 11.75 -43.29
C PRO A 916 -2.90 10.88 -42.35
N PHE A 917 -2.78 11.33 -41.10
CA PHE A 917 -2.09 10.59 -40.04
C PHE A 917 -2.94 9.39 -39.57
N GLN A 918 -2.35 8.19 -39.50
CA GLN A 918 -3.05 6.96 -39.10
C GLN A 918 -3.09 6.79 -37.56
N LEU A 919 -3.76 7.72 -36.88
CA LEU A 919 -3.79 7.79 -35.41
C LEU A 919 -4.34 6.51 -34.73
N GLY A 920 -5.30 5.82 -35.37
CA GLY A 920 -6.01 4.68 -34.77
C GLY A 920 -5.10 3.53 -34.35
N GLN A 921 -4.09 3.18 -35.15
CA GLN A 921 -3.17 2.10 -34.82
C GLN A 921 -2.28 2.45 -33.61
N SER A 922 -1.75 3.67 -33.56
CA SER A 922 -0.91 4.15 -32.45
C SER A 922 -1.68 4.22 -31.13
N LEU A 923 -2.95 4.61 -31.17
CA LEU A 923 -3.84 4.59 -30.01
C LEU A 923 -4.09 3.16 -29.50
N LEU A 924 -4.33 2.20 -30.38
CA LEU A 924 -4.50 0.79 -30.03
C LEU A 924 -3.23 0.15 -29.46
N ASP A 925 -2.08 0.43 -30.08
CA ASP A 925 -0.78 -0.05 -29.59
C ASP A 925 -0.50 0.46 -28.17
N TYR A 926 -0.89 1.72 -27.90
CA TYR A 926 -0.75 2.32 -26.59
C TYR A 926 -1.73 1.76 -25.55
N SER A 927 -3.01 1.63 -25.90
CA SER A 927 -4.01 1.07 -24.97
C SER A 927 -3.67 -0.37 -24.58
N TYR A 928 -3.22 -1.18 -25.53
CA TYR A 928 -2.77 -2.55 -25.26
C TYR A 928 -1.57 -2.56 -24.31
N MET A 929 -0.58 -1.70 -24.54
CA MET A 929 0.61 -1.59 -23.68
C MET A 929 0.25 -1.17 -22.25
N LEU A 930 -0.65 -0.20 -22.06
CA LEU A 930 -1.06 0.19 -20.71
C LEU A 930 -1.88 -0.91 -20.04
N ARG A 931 -2.69 -1.66 -20.79
CA ARG A 931 -3.45 -2.80 -20.27
C ARG A 931 -2.55 -3.92 -19.78
N THR A 932 -1.50 -4.29 -20.50
CA THR A 932 -0.54 -5.32 -20.07
C THR A 932 0.20 -4.93 -18.80
N HIS A 933 0.32 -3.63 -18.49
CA HIS A 933 0.99 -3.13 -17.30
C HIS A 933 0.05 -2.57 -16.22
N SER A 934 -1.26 -2.61 -16.42
CA SER A 934 -2.26 -2.05 -15.51
C SER A 934 -2.24 -2.68 -14.11
N PHE A 935 -1.84 -3.95 -13.99
CA PHE A 935 -1.67 -4.67 -12.73
C PHE A 935 -0.23 -4.65 -12.20
N HIS A 936 0.67 -3.91 -12.84
CA HIS A 936 2.07 -3.86 -12.40
C HIS A 936 2.17 -3.11 -11.06
N PRO A 937 2.78 -3.69 -10.00
CA PRO A 937 2.78 -3.10 -8.66
C PRO A 937 3.35 -1.67 -8.57
N ILE A 938 4.28 -1.32 -9.47
CA ILE A 938 4.91 0.01 -9.55
C ILE A 938 3.97 1.03 -10.23
N PHE A 939 3.39 0.67 -11.37
CA PHE A 939 2.72 1.62 -12.25
C PHE A 939 1.20 1.65 -12.07
N ASN A 940 0.61 0.70 -11.34
CA ASN A 940 -0.84 0.55 -11.20
C ASN A 940 -1.55 1.86 -10.84
N ARG A 941 -1.02 2.63 -9.88
CA ARG A 941 -1.60 3.91 -9.47
C ARG A 941 -1.57 4.93 -10.61
N LEU A 942 -0.39 5.15 -11.20
CA LEU A 942 -0.20 6.09 -12.31
C LEU A 942 -1.10 5.76 -13.49
N LEU A 943 -1.18 4.48 -13.87
CA LEU A 943 -2.02 4.01 -14.98
C LEU A 943 -3.50 4.12 -14.65
N THR A 944 -3.90 3.89 -13.39
CA THR A 944 -5.28 4.10 -12.94
C THR A 944 -5.65 5.58 -13.00
N ASP A 945 -4.76 6.47 -12.55
CA ASP A 945 -4.99 7.92 -12.58
C ASP A 945 -5.04 8.43 -14.02
N PHE A 946 -4.13 7.99 -14.89
CA PHE A 946 -4.16 8.25 -16.33
C PHE A 946 -5.48 7.79 -16.96
N SER A 947 -5.91 6.56 -16.69
CA SER A 947 -7.15 6.00 -17.21
C SER A 947 -8.39 6.77 -16.75
N LYS A 948 -8.43 7.17 -15.47
CA LYS A 948 -9.50 8.00 -14.94
C LYS A 948 -9.54 9.37 -15.63
N ALA A 949 -8.39 10.01 -15.84
CA ALA A 949 -8.30 11.29 -16.51
C ALA A 949 -8.72 11.21 -17.99
N VAL A 950 -8.36 10.12 -18.69
CA VAL A 950 -8.85 9.82 -20.04
C VAL A 950 -10.39 9.74 -20.05
N LEU A 951 -11.01 9.04 -19.10
CA LEU A 951 -12.48 8.93 -19.05
C LEU A 951 -13.20 10.23 -18.64
N GLN A 952 -12.57 11.07 -17.82
CA GLN A 952 -13.18 12.31 -17.34
C GLN A 952 -13.15 13.43 -18.39
N LYS A 953 -12.20 13.38 -19.32
CA LYS A 953 -12.09 14.38 -20.36
C LYS A 953 -13.18 14.16 -21.41
N ASP A 954 -13.91 15.22 -21.73
CA ASP A 954 -15.06 15.14 -22.65
C ASP A 954 -14.56 15.15 -24.11
N PHE A 955 -14.61 13.99 -24.76
CA PHE A 955 -14.22 13.82 -26.16
C PHE A 955 -15.39 13.88 -27.14
N SER A 956 -16.57 14.33 -26.69
CA SER A 956 -17.79 14.46 -27.51
C SER A 956 -17.64 15.30 -28.79
N ARG A 957 -16.54 16.04 -28.94
CA ARG A 957 -16.20 16.82 -30.15
C ARG A 957 -15.07 16.24 -31.01
N GLN A 958 -14.49 15.08 -30.69
CA GLN A 958 -13.36 14.49 -31.42
C GLN A 958 -13.75 13.28 -32.27
N THR A 959 -12.98 13.03 -33.35
CA THR A 959 -13.27 12.08 -34.43
C THR A 959 -13.27 10.60 -34.00
N GLY A 960 -13.84 9.73 -34.85
CA GLY A 960 -14.08 8.30 -34.60
C GLY A 960 -12.94 7.42 -34.03
N PRO A 961 -11.63 7.65 -34.32
CA PRO A 961 -10.54 6.83 -33.74
C PRO A 961 -10.45 6.95 -32.21
N PHE A 962 -10.83 8.10 -31.66
CA PHE A 962 -10.81 8.33 -30.22
C PHE A 962 -11.92 7.57 -29.49
N LEU A 963 -13.07 7.34 -30.14
CA LEU A 963 -14.20 6.61 -29.54
C LEU A 963 -13.83 5.16 -29.17
N PHE A 964 -13.11 4.48 -30.06
CA PHE A 964 -12.58 3.13 -29.80
C PHE A 964 -11.52 3.11 -28.71
N PHE A 965 -10.65 4.12 -28.69
CA PHE A 965 -9.65 4.31 -27.63
C PHE A 965 -10.33 4.44 -26.24
N PHE A 966 -11.45 5.17 -26.12
CA PHE A 966 -12.19 5.26 -24.86
C PHE A 966 -12.77 3.94 -24.37
N GLU A 967 -13.37 3.16 -25.28
CA GLU A 967 -14.01 1.90 -24.89
C GLU A 967 -12.99 0.87 -24.36
N GLU A 968 -11.76 0.84 -24.88
CA GLU A 968 -10.67 0.01 -24.31
C GLU A 968 -10.31 0.42 -22.87
N PHE A 969 -10.18 1.72 -22.58
CA PHE A 969 -9.91 2.21 -21.22
C PHE A 969 -11.06 1.95 -20.25
N ARG A 970 -12.30 2.01 -20.74
CA ARG A 970 -13.50 1.63 -19.99
C ARG A 970 -13.48 0.15 -19.62
N GLY A 971 -13.03 -0.71 -20.53
CA GLY A 971 -12.77 -2.14 -20.28
C GLY A 971 -11.68 -2.35 -19.22
N MET A 972 -10.59 -1.58 -19.28
CA MET A 972 -9.47 -1.67 -18.33
C MET A 972 -9.92 -1.36 -16.89
N LEU A 973 -10.68 -0.28 -16.68
CA LEU A 973 -11.20 0.10 -15.35
C LEU A 973 -12.21 -0.89 -14.79
N ARG A 974 -13.00 -1.57 -15.64
CA ARG A 974 -13.91 -2.66 -15.21
C ARG A 974 -13.18 -3.92 -14.71
N SER A 975 -11.92 -4.09 -15.10
CA SER A 975 -11.08 -5.23 -14.69
C SER A 975 -10.28 -5.00 -13.40
N VAL A 976 -10.26 -3.76 -12.88
CA VAL A 976 -9.58 -3.43 -11.62
C VAL A 976 -10.48 -3.80 -10.42
N PRO A 977 -10.08 -4.73 -9.54
CA PRO A 977 -10.92 -5.21 -8.45
C PRO A 977 -11.35 -4.14 -7.44
N SER A 978 -10.57 -3.06 -7.29
CA SER A 978 -10.82 -1.98 -6.33
C SER A 978 -11.91 -0.98 -6.76
N ILE A 979 -12.52 -1.17 -7.93
CA ILE A 979 -13.58 -0.30 -8.48
C ILE A 979 -14.94 -1.03 -8.50
N LYS A 980 -14.99 -2.28 -8.02
CA LYS A 980 -16.25 -3.02 -7.79
C LYS A 980 -16.80 -2.80 -6.39
#